data_AF-A0A8B7PV06-F1
#
_entry.id   AF-A0A8B7PV06-F1
#
_cell.length_a   1.000
_cell.length_b   1.000
_cell.length_c   1.000
_cell.angle_alpha   90.00
_cell.angle_beta   90.00
_cell.angle_gamma   90.00
#
_symmetry.space_group_name_H-M   'P 1'
#
loop_
_entity.id
_entity.type
_entity.pdbx_description
1 polymer ?
#
loop_
_entity_poly.entity_id
_entity_poly.type
_entity_poly.pdbx_seq_one_letter_code
_entity_poly.pdbx_strand_id
1 'polypeptide(L)'
;MSLRPPPPPAGARDPVAPEGRLGPVTPEHWASGPPSEAQPLLRQEAKGEEEEGEETGVQGASGTGTAEQRRRGWGEAAEAAGAEEGQVEAGGTAAAGSGSPAGGASGDLGDWRRLVAWLRRRQPQCCPCAAPLPRSAAHCCHGGTKMAALAYNLGKREINHYFSVRSAKVLALVAVLLLAVCHLASRRYRGNDSCEYLLSSGRFLGEKVWQPHSCMMHKYKISEAKNCLVDKHIAFIGDSRIRQLFYSFVKLINPQFKEEGNKHENIPFEDKIASVKVDFLWHPEVNGSMKQCIKVWTEDSVAKPHVIVAGAATWSIKIHNGSSDALSQYRANITSIAPLLERLAKTSDVYWVLQDPVYEDLLSENRKMITNEKIDAYNEAAVSILNSSTRNSKSNVKMFSVSKLIAQETIMESLDGLHLPESSRETSAMILMNVYCNKILKPVDGSCCQPRPPLTLIQKLAACFFTVSIIGYLIFYVIHRNTHRKNKSCTDLESGEEKKNIINTPVSQLEILLQSFCKLGLIMAYFYMCDRANLFMKENKFYTHSTFFIPIIYILVLGVFYNENTKETKVLNREQTDEWKGWMQLVILIYHISGASTFLPVYMHIRVLVAAYLFQTGYGHFSYFWIKGDFGIHRVCQVLFRLNFLVVVLCIVMDRPYQFYYFVPLVTVWFMVIYVTLALWPQIIQKKANGKYTLLLMLMYSFNVLNFFLVAKGYYFY
;
A
#
# COMPACT_ATOMS: atom_id res chain seq x y z
N MET A 1 28.49 -46.78 52.56
CA MET A 1 28.53 -47.36 51.20
C MET A 1 28.44 -46.19 50.24
N SER A 2 29.53 -45.54 49.79
CA SER A 2 30.91 -46.01 49.50
C SER A 2 30.95 -46.94 48.27
N LEU A 3 31.74 -46.70 47.21
CA LEU A 3 32.74 -45.63 46.93
C LEU A 3 32.97 -45.43 45.40
N ARG A 4 33.74 -44.40 45.00
CA ARG A 4 34.32 -44.09 43.66
C ARG A 4 35.87 -43.92 43.79
N PRO A 5 36.71 -43.46 42.82
CA PRO A 5 36.62 -43.30 41.34
C PRO A 5 37.65 -44.25 40.63
N PRO A 6 38.80 -43.91 39.96
CA PRO A 6 39.48 -42.66 39.53
C PRO A 6 39.60 -42.53 37.95
N PRO A 7 40.70 -42.12 37.22
CA PRO A 7 40.56 -41.15 36.09
C PRO A 7 41.47 -41.39 34.81
N PRO A 8 41.74 -40.41 33.89
CA PRO A 8 42.26 -40.63 32.52
C PRO A 8 43.66 -40.02 32.20
N PRO A 9 44.11 -40.06 30.91
CA PRO A 9 44.44 -38.81 30.15
C PRO A 9 43.90 -38.85 28.69
N ALA A 10 43.69 -37.77 27.91
CA ALA A 10 44.26 -36.41 27.76
C ALA A 10 45.47 -36.30 26.78
N GLY A 11 45.31 -35.54 25.68
CA GLY A 11 46.35 -35.21 24.70
C GLY A 11 45.79 -34.61 23.40
N ALA A 12 46.44 -33.58 22.82
CA ALA A 12 45.99 -32.88 21.62
C ALA A 12 47.15 -32.31 20.77
N ARG A 13 46.99 -32.26 19.44
CA ARG A 13 47.61 -31.31 18.47
C ARG A 13 47.30 -31.68 17.01
N ASP A 14 47.04 -30.67 16.18
CA ASP A 14 47.04 -30.67 14.71
C ASP A 14 48.50 -30.73 14.15
N PRO A 15 48.79 -30.73 12.82
CA PRO A 15 47.91 -30.54 11.65
C PRO A 15 48.24 -31.45 10.42
N VAL A 16 47.90 -30.96 9.21
CA VAL A 16 48.31 -31.36 7.83
C VAL A 16 47.28 -32.16 7.02
N ALA A 17 46.89 -31.56 5.88
CA ALA A 17 46.30 -32.19 4.70
C ALA A 17 47.35 -32.12 3.55
N PRO A 18 47.26 -32.90 2.45
CA PRO A 18 46.18 -32.73 1.46
C PRO A 18 45.74 -34.04 0.74
N GLU A 19 45.13 -33.87 -0.43
CA GLU A 19 44.65 -34.89 -1.40
C GLU A 19 43.34 -35.65 -1.02
N GLY A 20 42.43 -35.93 -1.96
CA GLY A 20 42.43 -35.46 -3.35
C GLY A 20 41.61 -36.31 -4.34
N ARG A 21 40.28 -36.28 -4.28
CA ARG A 21 39.45 -36.77 -5.41
C ARG A 21 38.06 -36.12 -5.43
N LEU A 22 37.68 -35.53 -6.58
CA LEU A 22 36.38 -34.90 -6.75
C LEU A 22 35.29 -35.94 -7.06
N GLY A 23 34.12 -35.77 -6.44
CA GLY A 23 32.84 -36.31 -6.91
C GLY A 23 32.01 -35.22 -7.63
N PRO A 24 31.07 -35.59 -8.51
CA PRO A 24 30.29 -34.61 -9.29
C PRO A 24 29.26 -33.87 -8.42
N VAL A 25 29.24 -32.54 -8.53
CA VAL A 25 28.24 -31.68 -7.86
C VAL A 25 26.93 -31.68 -8.64
N THR A 26 25.87 -32.19 -8.03
CA THR A 26 24.48 -31.98 -8.50
C THR A 26 24.00 -30.59 -8.08
N PRO A 27 23.46 -29.75 -8.99
CA PRO A 27 22.93 -28.43 -8.62
C PRO A 27 21.72 -28.55 -7.69
N GLU A 28 21.71 -27.79 -6.59
CA GLU A 28 20.61 -27.75 -5.64
C GLU A 28 19.35 -27.09 -6.24
N HIS A 29 18.16 -27.57 -5.84
CA HIS A 29 16.90 -26.94 -6.24
C HIS A 29 16.70 -25.59 -5.53
N TRP A 30 16.97 -24.50 -6.25
CA TRP A 30 16.56 -23.16 -5.84
C TRP A 30 15.02 -23.07 -5.84
N ALA A 31 14.42 -23.07 -4.64
CA ALA A 31 12.98 -23.04 -4.46
C ALA A 31 12.37 -21.68 -4.87
N SER A 32 12.00 -21.56 -6.15
CA SER A 32 11.38 -20.36 -6.73
C SER A 32 9.89 -20.26 -6.38
N GLY A 33 9.58 -19.89 -5.14
CA GLY A 33 8.23 -19.45 -4.77
C GLY A 33 7.90 -18.08 -5.40
N PRO A 34 6.63 -17.81 -5.75
CA PRO A 34 6.23 -16.52 -6.32
C PRO A 34 6.35 -15.40 -5.26
N PRO A 35 6.67 -14.15 -5.67
CA PRO A 35 6.63 -13.01 -4.76
C PRO A 35 5.19 -12.75 -4.29
N SER A 36 5.01 -12.51 -2.99
CA SER A 36 3.70 -12.44 -2.36
C SER A 36 2.95 -11.13 -2.67
N GLU A 37 2.25 -11.08 -3.80
CA GLU A 37 1.01 -10.30 -3.87
C GLU A 37 -0.06 -10.99 -3.01
N ALA A 38 -0.92 -10.21 -2.35
CA ALA A 38 -1.93 -10.75 -1.44
C ALA A 38 -3.07 -11.43 -2.20
N GLN A 39 -3.00 -12.75 -2.38
CA GLN A 39 -4.15 -13.57 -2.76
C GLN A 39 -5.24 -13.48 -1.66
N PRO A 40 -6.49 -13.15 -2.01
CA PRO A 40 -7.61 -13.35 -1.10
C PRO A 40 -7.75 -14.86 -0.83
N LEU A 41 -7.67 -15.27 0.44
CA LEU A 41 -7.98 -16.63 0.83
C LEU A 41 -9.47 -16.89 0.60
N LEU A 42 -9.79 -17.72 -0.38
CA LEU A 42 -11.12 -18.29 -0.53
C LEU A 42 -11.41 -19.13 0.72
N ARG A 43 -12.48 -18.78 1.44
CA ARG A 43 -13.04 -19.62 2.51
C ARG A 43 -13.43 -20.96 1.88
N GLN A 44 -12.65 -22.01 2.12
CA GLN A 44 -13.17 -23.36 2.02
C GLN A 44 -14.16 -23.53 3.17
N GLU A 45 -15.42 -23.79 2.83
CA GLU A 45 -16.39 -24.26 3.81
C GLU A 45 -16.00 -25.68 4.20
N ALA A 46 -15.92 -25.92 5.50
CA ALA A 46 -15.57 -27.25 6.00
C ALA A 46 -16.71 -28.22 5.65
N LYS A 47 -16.36 -29.35 5.02
CA LYS A 47 -17.22 -30.53 5.13
C LYS A 47 -17.24 -30.92 6.61
N GLY A 48 -18.43 -30.92 7.21
CA GLY A 48 -18.67 -31.77 8.38
C GLY A 48 -18.64 -33.22 7.90
N GLU A 49 -17.94 -34.07 8.63
CA GLU A 49 -18.16 -35.51 8.58
C GLU A 49 -19.28 -35.81 9.60
N GLU A 50 -20.33 -36.51 9.17
CA GLU A 50 -21.46 -36.86 10.03
C GLU A 50 -21.10 -38.15 10.80
N GLU A 51 -20.95 -38.06 12.12
CA GLU A 51 -20.96 -39.24 12.99
C GLU A 51 -22.42 -39.67 13.22
N GLU A 52 -22.73 -40.96 12.94
CA GLU A 52 -24.08 -41.51 13.11
C GLU A 52 -24.43 -41.66 14.62
N GLY A 53 -25.14 -40.68 15.16
CA GLY A 53 -25.76 -40.74 16.49
C GLY A 53 -27.17 -41.32 16.44
N GLU A 54 -27.32 -42.58 16.85
CA GLU A 54 -28.59 -43.30 16.93
C GLU A 54 -29.45 -42.86 18.13
N GLU A 55 -30.63 -42.26 17.92
CA GLU A 55 -31.76 -42.38 18.86
C GLU A 55 -33.15 -42.00 18.28
N THR A 56 -34.15 -42.83 18.59
CA THR A 56 -35.62 -42.59 18.61
C THR A 56 -36.32 -41.83 17.46
N GLY A 57 -37.31 -42.48 16.82
CA GLY A 57 -38.29 -41.83 15.95
C GLY A 57 -39.73 -41.96 16.44
N VAL A 58 -40.57 -40.94 16.18
CA VAL A 58 -42.04 -41.01 16.29
C VAL A 58 -42.69 -40.35 15.05
N GLN A 59 -43.87 -40.88 14.69
CA GLN A 59 -44.69 -40.61 13.51
C GLN A 59 -45.10 -39.12 13.32
N GLY A 60 -45.46 -38.64 12.12
CA GLY A 60 -45.52 -39.29 10.80
C GLY A 60 -46.40 -38.49 9.80
N ALA A 61 -46.52 -38.97 8.55
CA ALA A 61 -47.53 -38.63 7.49
C ALA A 61 -47.85 -37.15 7.17
N SER A 62 -48.06 -36.67 5.92
CA SER A 62 -48.00 -37.16 4.53
C SER A 62 -48.11 -35.91 3.62
N GLY A 63 -47.64 -35.81 2.37
CA GLY A 63 -46.91 -36.73 1.48
C GLY A 63 -46.75 -36.12 0.06
N THR A 64 -46.15 -36.88 -0.86
CA THR A 64 -46.19 -36.73 -2.35
C THR A 64 -46.13 -35.34 -3.02
N GLY A 65 -45.06 -35.06 -3.79
CA GLY A 65 -45.08 -34.00 -4.82
C GLY A 65 -43.70 -33.64 -5.39
N THR A 66 -43.44 -33.97 -6.67
CA THR A 66 -42.14 -33.74 -7.34
C THR A 66 -41.94 -32.30 -7.83
N ALA A 67 -40.67 -31.88 -7.96
CA ALA A 67 -40.30 -30.51 -8.30
C ALA A 67 -40.27 -30.23 -9.83
N GLU A 68 -41.32 -29.60 -10.36
CA GLU A 68 -41.33 -29.02 -11.74
C GLU A 68 -42.12 -27.69 -11.81
N GLN A 69 -42.35 -26.98 -10.68
CA GLN A 69 -43.19 -25.76 -10.70
C GLN A 69 -42.82 -24.70 -9.65
N ARG A 70 -41.64 -24.08 -9.79
CA ARG A 70 -41.32 -22.81 -9.10
C ARG A 70 -40.40 -21.88 -9.92
N ARG A 71 -40.84 -21.53 -11.14
CA ARG A 71 -40.33 -20.37 -11.92
C ARG A 71 -41.48 -19.42 -12.23
N ARG A 72 -41.22 -18.11 -12.04
CA ARG A 72 -42.08 -16.93 -12.31
C ARG A 72 -43.20 -16.65 -11.29
N GLY A 73 -43.44 -15.35 -11.10
CA GLY A 73 -44.69 -14.81 -10.55
C GLY A 73 -44.71 -14.56 -9.05
N TRP A 74 -44.39 -13.33 -8.63
CA TRP A 74 -44.96 -12.70 -7.44
C TRP A 74 -45.01 -11.18 -7.65
N GLY A 75 -46.16 -10.60 -7.35
CA GLY A 75 -46.48 -9.18 -7.44
C GLY A 75 -47.95 -9.01 -7.10
N GLU A 76 -48.26 -8.08 -6.20
CA GLU A 76 -49.62 -7.67 -5.75
C GLU A 76 -50.40 -8.79 -5.00
N ALA A 77 -51.18 -8.51 -3.95
CA ALA A 77 -51.65 -7.24 -3.39
C ALA A 77 -51.85 -7.32 -1.85
N ALA A 78 -52.07 -6.17 -1.22
CA ALA A 78 -52.75 -6.04 0.08
C ALA A 78 -53.41 -4.65 0.17
N GLU A 79 -54.75 -4.60 0.24
CA GLU A 79 -55.53 -3.38 0.46
C GLU A 79 -56.04 -3.29 1.90
N ALA A 80 -56.15 -2.07 2.42
CA ALA A 80 -57.23 -1.55 3.28
C ALA A 80 -56.84 -0.18 3.86
N ALA A 81 -57.74 0.74 4.22
CA ALA A 81 -59.11 1.05 3.78
C ALA A 81 -59.52 2.39 4.42
N GLY A 82 -60.53 3.08 3.89
CA GLY A 82 -61.16 4.24 4.54
C GLY A 82 -61.02 5.55 3.76
N ALA A 83 -62.14 6.26 3.61
CA ALA A 83 -62.24 7.54 2.91
C ALA A 83 -63.23 8.45 3.66
N GLU A 84 -63.07 9.76 3.51
CA GLU A 84 -64.20 10.71 3.43
C GLU A 84 -63.70 12.05 2.83
N GLU A 85 -64.58 12.77 2.12
CA GLU A 85 -64.28 14.02 1.42
C GLU A 85 -65.43 15.02 1.63
N GLY A 86 -65.11 16.31 1.87
CA GLY A 86 -66.03 17.25 2.54
C GLY A 86 -66.02 18.70 2.04
N GLN A 87 -66.02 18.90 0.71
CA GLN A 87 -66.78 19.92 -0.06
C GLN A 87 -66.84 21.43 0.34
N VAL A 88 -66.99 22.29 -0.70
CA VAL A 88 -67.48 23.70 -0.72
C VAL A 88 -66.47 24.88 -0.58
N GLU A 89 -65.97 25.31 -1.75
CA GLU A 89 -65.95 26.67 -2.34
C GLU A 89 -65.81 28.03 -1.57
N ALA A 90 -64.97 28.88 -2.21
CA ALA A 90 -65.18 30.29 -2.60
C ALA A 90 -64.85 31.51 -1.68
N GLY A 91 -63.99 32.40 -2.22
CA GLY A 91 -64.12 33.86 -2.12
C GLY A 91 -62.94 34.65 -1.53
N GLY A 92 -62.65 35.86 -2.07
CA GLY A 92 -62.00 36.93 -1.27
C GLY A 92 -60.61 37.48 -1.68
N THR A 93 -60.47 38.00 -2.89
CA THR A 93 -59.67 39.21 -3.28
C THR A 93 -58.56 39.82 -2.35
N ALA A 94 -57.40 40.10 -2.97
CA ALA A 94 -56.66 41.39 -3.01
C ALA A 94 -55.26 41.56 -2.37
N ALA A 95 -54.41 42.23 -3.16
CA ALA A 95 -53.35 43.21 -2.81
C ALA A 95 -51.99 42.79 -2.18
N ALA A 96 -50.96 42.87 -3.05
CA ALA A 96 -49.64 43.52 -2.85
C ALA A 96 -48.72 43.11 -1.67
N GLY A 97 -47.48 42.72 -1.99
CA GLY A 97 -46.40 42.58 -1.01
C GLY A 97 -45.09 42.05 -1.64
N SER A 98 -44.09 42.92 -1.76
CA SER A 98 -42.75 42.62 -2.27
C SER A 98 -41.94 41.63 -1.40
N GLY A 99 -41.14 40.74 -2.01
CA GLY A 99 -39.96 40.15 -1.35
C GLY A 99 -39.68 38.69 -1.71
N SER A 100 -38.55 38.42 -2.34
CA SER A 100 -38.04 37.06 -2.54
C SER A 100 -37.51 36.45 -1.23
N PRO A 101 -37.60 35.12 -1.08
CA PRO A 101 -36.43 34.38 -0.61
C PRO A 101 -36.10 33.16 -1.48
N ALA A 102 -34.99 32.50 -1.14
CA ALA A 102 -34.44 31.37 -1.88
C ALA A 102 -35.23 30.06 -1.69
N GLY A 103 -35.12 29.15 -2.67
CA GLY A 103 -35.51 27.75 -2.54
C GLY A 103 -34.31 26.83 -2.66
N GLY A 104 -34.01 26.05 -1.61
CA GLY A 104 -33.07 24.94 -1.66
C GLY A 104 -33.76 23.68 -2.22
N ALA A 105 -33.02 22.83 -2.94
CA ALA A 105 -33.57 21.63 -3.56
C ALA A 105 -33.38 20.38 -2.68
N SER A 106 -34.48 19.75 -2.27
CA SER A 106 -34.56 18.30 -2.07
C SER A 106 -34.93 17.62 -3.41
N GLY A 107 -34.48 16.39 -3.62
CA GLY A 107 -34.62 15.69 -4.91
C GLY A 107 -35.89 14.85 -5.04
N ASP A 108 -36.32 14.62 -6.29
CA ASP A 108 -37.42 13.70 -6.64
C ASP A 108 -37.05 12.82 -7.85
N LEU A 109 -37.68 11.65 -7.96
CA LEU A 109 -37.18 10.44 -8.62
C LEU A 109 -37.62 10.29 -10.09
N GLY A 110 -37.44 11.33 -10.92
CA GLY A 110 -38.12 11.44 -12.23
C GLY A 110 -37.32 11.27 -13.54
N ASP A 111 -35.97 11.27 -13.52
CA ASP A 111 -35.22 11.75 -14.70
C ASP A 111 -34.98 10.74 -15.84
N TRP A 112 -34.94 9.42 -15.57
CA TRP A 112 -34.47 8.44 -16.57
C TRP A 112 -35.32 8.38 -17.85
N ARG A 113 -36.64 8.62 -17.74
CA ARG A 113 -37.54 8.70 -18.92
C ARG A 113 -37.26 9.93 -19.79
N ARG A 114 -36.78 11.04 -19.21
CA ARG A 114 -36.42 12.26 -19.97
C ARG A 114 -35.13 12.05 -20.76
N LEU A 115 -34.13 11.38 -20.17
CA LEU A 115 -32.88 11.05 -20.85
C LEU A 115 -33.09 10.16 -22.10
N VAL A 116 -33.94 9.14 -21.99
CA VAL A 116 -34.31 8.26 -23.13
C VAL A 116 -35.11 9.01 -24.20
N ALA A 117 -36.00 9.94 -23.80
CA ALA A 117 -36.74 10.78 -24.74
C ALA A 117 -35.84 11.79 -25.48
N TRP A 118 -34.77 12.27 -24.84
CA TRP A 118 -33.76 13.13 -25.46
C TRP A 118 -32.93 12.36 -26.51
N LEU A 119 -32.43 11.16 -26.14
CA LEU A 119 -31.62 10.32 -27.04
C LEU A 119 -32.37 9.87 -28.31
N ARG A 120 -33.70 9.69 -28.27
CA ARG A 120 -34.50 9.35 -29.45
C ARG A 120 -34.68 10.48 -30.49
N ARG A 121 -34.29 11.73 -30.20
CA ARG A 121 -34.52 12.89 -31.10
C ARG A 121 -33.43 13.14 -32.15
N ARG A 122 -32.59 12.16 -32.48
CA ARG A 122 -31.64 12.23 -33.61
C ARG A 122 -31.72 11.02 -34.55
N GLN A 123 -32.66 11.08 -35.50
CA GLN A 123 -32.47 10.48 -36.83
C GLN A 123 -32.27 11.61 -37.86
N PRO A 124 -31.44 11.40 -38.90
CA PRO A 124 -31.28 12.38 -39.97
C PRO A 124 -32.44 12.27 -40.98
N GLN A 125 -33.39 13.20 -40.91
CA GLN A 125 -34.38 13.36 -41.98
C GLN A 125 -33.81 14.25 -43.09
N CYS A 126 -33.86 13.76 -44.33
CA CYS A 126 -33.50 14.53 -45.51
C CYS A 126 -34.51 15.67 -45.74
N CYS A 127 -34.03 16.86 -46.10
CA CYS A 127 -34.90 17.97 -46.46
C CYS A 127 -35.60 17.69 -47.81
N PRO A 128 -36.94 17.82 -47.92
CA PRO A 128 -37.61 17.90 -49.21
C PRO A 128 -37.30 19.24 -49.90
N CYS A 129 -37.31 19.27 -51.22
CA CYS A 129 -37.07 20.48 -51.99
C CYS A 129 -38.24 21.47 -51.88
N ALA A 130 -37.93 22.76 -51.69
CA ALA A 130 -38.89 23.87 -51.75
C ALA A 130 -38.32 25.04 -52.56
N ALA A 131 -39.21 25.87 -53.12
CA ALA A 131 -38.91 26.89 -54.13
C ALA A 131 -38.11 28.11 -53.58
N PRO A 132 -37.44 28.90 -54.44
CA PRO A 132 -36.44 29.88 -53.99
C PRO A 132 -37.04 31.17 -53.41
N LEU A 133 -36.57 31.55 -52.22
CA LEU A 133 -36.76 32.87 -51.62
C LEU A 133 -35.64 33.86 -52.06
N PRO A 134 -35.88 35.18 -52.03
CA PRO A 134 -34.98 36.17 -52.65
C PRO A 134 -33.61 36.30 -51.95
N ARG A 135 -32.61 36.69 -52.75
CA ARG A 135 -31.16 36.64 -52.44
C ARG A 135 -30.65 37.51 -51.28
N SER A 136 -31.47 38.30 -50.60
CA SER A 136 -31.03 39.26 -49.57
C SER A 136 -30.83 38.66 -48.17
N ALA A 137 -31.48 37.55 -47.82
CA ALA A 137 -31.49 37.04 -46.44
C ALA A 137 -30.34 36.07 -46.07
N ALA A 138 -29.58 35.57 -47.04
CA ALA A 138 -28.65 34.44 -46.84
C ALA A 138 -27.36 34.77 -46.06
N HIS A 139 -26.98 36.05 -45.93
CA HIS A 139 -25.66 36.42 -45.40
C HIS A 139 -25.56 36.46 -43.86
N CYS A 140 -26.68 36.63 -43.13
CA CYS A 140 -26.62 36.90 -41.69
C CYS A 140 -26.38 35.65 -40.82
N CYS A 141 -26.88 34.48 -41.21
CA CYS A 141 -26.80 33.27 -40.38
C CYS A 141 -25.42 32.57 -40.37
N HIS A 142 -24.56 32.84 -41.36
CA HIS A 142 -23.21 32.26 -41.41
C HIS A 142 -22.18 33.00 -40.55
N GLY A 143 -22.50 34.19 -40.03
CA GLY A 143 -21.62 34.93 -39.11
C GLY A 143 -21.53 34.27 -37.74
N GLY A 144 -22.67 34.01 -37.10
CA GLY A 144 -22.74 33.51 -35.72
C GLY A 144 -21.99 32.20 -35.49
N THR A 145 -22.09 31.23 -36.41
CA THR A 145 -21.37 29.95 -36.30
C THR A 145 -19.86 30.10 -36.46
N LYS A 146 -19.39 30.98 -37.36
CA LYS A 146 -17.96 31.31 -37.50
C LYS A 146 -17.43 32.08 -36.28
N MET A 147 -18.19 33.02 -35.75
CA MET A 147 -17.79 33.81 -34.56
C MET A 147 -17.78 32.94 -33.30
N ALA A 148 -18.75 32.05 -33.11
CA ALA A 148 -18.74 31.08 -32.01
C ALA A 148 -17.57 30.10 -32.12
N ALA A 149 -17.28 29.60 -33.33
CA ALA A 149 -16.10 28.76 -33.57
C ALA A 149 -14.79 29.53 -33.35
N LEU A 150 -14.72 30.81 -33.71
CA LEU A 150 -13.55 31.67 -33.47
C LEU A 150 -13.36 31.91 -31.96
N ALA A 151 -14.42 32.27 -31.24
CA ALA A 151 -14.40 32.46 -29.79
C ALA A 151 -14.02 31.17 -29.04
N TYR A 152 -14.57 30.02 -29.44
CA TYR A 152 -14.18 28.71 -28.91
C TYR A 152 -12.69 28.40 -29.18
N ASN A 153 -12.19 28.70 -30.39
CA ASN A 153 -10.77 28.49 -30.71
C ASN A 153 -9.83 29.49 -30.01
N LEU A 154 -10.27 30.73 -29.77
CA LEU A 154 -9.52 31.73 -28.99
C LEU A 154 -9.47 31.32 -27.52
N GLY A 155 -10.62 31.03 -26.89
CA GLY A 155 -10.69 30.52 -25.53
C GLY A 155 -9.93 29.21 -25.36
N LYS A 156 -9.99 28.27 -26.31
CA LYS A 156 -9.18 27.03 -26.29
C LYS A 156 -7.67 27.32 -26.39
N ARG A 157 -7.23 28.33 -27.17
CA ARG A 157 -5.82 28.75 -27.19
C ARG A 157 -5.39 29.40 -25.88
N GLU A 158 -6.23 30.24 -25.30
CA GLU A 158 -5.96 30.98 -24.06
C GLU A 158 -5.91 30.04 -22.84
N ILE A 159 -6.90 29.15 -22.71
CA ILE A 159 -6.89 28.06 -21.73
C ILE A 159 -5.65 27.19 -21.92
N ASN A 160 -5.33 26.74 -23.15
CA ASN A 160 -4.13 25.93 -23.41
C ASN A 160 -2.79 26.68 -23.20
N HIS A 161 -2.80 28.02 -23.21
CA HIS A 161 -1.62 28.83 -22.91
C HIS A 161 -1.29 28.77 -21.41
N TYR A 162 -2.29 29.00 -20.56
CA TYR A 162 -2.13 28.92 -19.10
C TYR A 162 -2.03 27.47 -18.61
N PHE A 163 -2.98 26.60 -18.98
CA PHE A 163 -3.01 25.16 -18.68
C PHE A 163 -2.12 24.33 -19.64
N SER A 164 -0.95 24.86 -19.99
CA SER A 164 0.00 24.11 -20.81
C SER A 164 0.64 22.96 -20.02
N VAL A 165 1.02 21.88 -20.74
CA VAL A 165 1.81 20.77 -20.16
C VAL A 165 3.16 21.26 -19.57
N ARG A 166 3.67 22.41 -20.03
CA ARG A 166 4.86 23.04 -19.45
C ARG A 166 4.56 23.69 -18.10
N SER A 167 3.44 24.40 -17.98
CA SER A 167 2.93 24.98 -16.73
C SER A 167 2.72 23.89 -15.67
N ALA A 168 2.03 22.82 -16.05
CA ALA A 168 1.77 21.68 -15.16
C ALA A 168 3.07 21.00 -14.67
N LYS A 169 4.07 20.83 -15.53
CA LYS A 169 5.39 20.28 -15.16
C LYS A 169 6.16 21.18 -14.20
N VAL A 170 6.09 22.51 -14.37
CA VAL A 170 6.71 23.47 -13.44
C VAL A 170 6.00 23.45 -12.09
N LEU A 171 4.66 23.47 -12.08
CA LEU A 171 3.86 23.40 -10.85
C LEU A 171 4.13 22.11 -10.07
N ALA A 172 4.16 20.96 -10.76
CA ALA A 172 4.49 19.67 -10.15
C ALA A 172 5.92 19.64 -9.57
N LEU A 173 6.91 20.20 -10.27
CA LEU A 173 8.28 20.30 -9.76
C LEU A 173 8.35 21.17 -8.49
N VAL A 174 7.69 22.33 -8.50
CA VAL A 174 7.61 23.23 -7.33
C VAL A 174 6.92 22.53 -6.16
N ALA A 175 5.80 21.84 -6.38
CA ALA A 175 5.10 21.08 -5.35
C ALA A 175 5.98 19.97 -4.75
N VAL A 176 6.67 19.18 -5.57
CA VAL A 176 7.59 18.12 -5.09
C VAL A 176 8.74 18.70 -4.27
N LEU A 177 9.33 19.83 -4.69
CA LEU A 177 10.41 20.50 -3.96
C LEU A 177 9.92 21.08 -2.62
N LEU A 178 8.77 21.74 -2.60
CA LEU A 178 8.16 22.26 -1.37
C LEU A 178 7.83 21.13 -0.38
N LEU A 179 7.19 20.05 -0.85
CA LEU A 179 6.90 18.88 -0.01
C LEU A 179 8.17 18.23 0.54
N ALA A 180 9.21 18.06 -0.28
CA ALA A 180 10.49 17.52 0.16
C ALA A 180 11.15 18.38 1.25
N VAL A 181 11.14 19.71 1.09
CA VAL A 181 11.65 20.66 2.11
C VAL A 181 10.80 20.61 3.38
N CYS A 182 9.48 20.62 3.28
CA CYS A 182 8.58 20.55 4.43
C CYS A 182 8.74 19.23 5.22
N HIS A 183 8.84 18.07 4.54
CA HIS A 183 9.10 16.79 5.21
C HIS A 183 10.50 16.71 5.84
N LEU A 184 11.53 17.27 5.17
CA LEU A 184 12.89 17.32 5.72
C LEU A 184 12.98 18.23 6.96
N ALA A 185 12.33 19.39 6.93
CA ALA A 185 12.23 20.31 8.07
C ALA A 185 11.44 19.68 9.22
N SER A 186 10.24 19.14 8.94
CA SER A 186 9.40 18.43 9.93
C SER A 186 10.19 17.33 10.65
N ARG A 187 10.98 16.53 9.91
CA ARG A 187 11.92 15.56 10.48
C ARG A 187 12.98 16.15 11.40
N ARG A 188 13.57 17.28 11.03
CA ARG A 188 14.67 17.87 11.81
C ARG A 188 14.20 18.33 13.19
N TYR A 189 12.91 18.63 13.36
CA TYR A 189 12.27 18.97 14.63
C TYR A 189 11.61 17.76 15.33
N ARG A 190 10.82 16.94 14.62
CA ARG A 190 10.05 15.82 15.20
C ARG A 190 10.82 14.51 15.36
N GLY A 191 12.04 14.41 14.81
CA GLY A 191 12.82 13.17 14.81
C GLY A 191 12.55 12.28 13.60
N ASN A 192 13.12 11.06 13.64
CA ASN A 192 13.10 10.10 12.53
C ASN A 192 13.11 8.64 13.01
N ASP A 193 12.74 8.40 14.27
CA ASP A 193 12.63 7.03 14.76
C ASP A 193 11.22 6.48 14.47
N SER A 194 11.14 5.63 13.45
CA SER A 194 9.94 4.85 13.13
C SER A 194 9.47 3.96 14.28
N CYS A 195 10.35 3.66 15.24
CA CYS A 195 10.07 2.82 16.38
C CYS A 195 9.39 3.60 17.52
N GLU A 196 9.88 4.81 17.80
CA GLU A 196 9.18 5.80 18.62
C GLU A 196 7.78 6.11 18.08
N TYR A 197 7.62 6.33 16.76
CA TYR A 197 6.29 6.56 16.18
C TYR A 197 5.37 5.33 16.32
N LEU A 198 5.87 4.10 16.10
CA LEU A 198 5.10 2.87 16.30
C LEU A 198 4.63 2.68 17.75
N LEU A 199 5.43 3.10 18.72
CA LEU A 199 5.15 2.98 20.16
C LEU A 199 4.23 4.08 20.71
N SER A 200 4.03 5.17 19.99
CA SER A 200 3.39 6.39 20.51
C SER A 200 2.32 7.05 19.63
N SER A 201 2.18 6.67 18.36
CA SER A 201 1.38 7.44 17.41
C SER A 201 0.79 6.62 16.25
N GLY A 202 -0.47 6.88 15.93
CA GLY A 202 -1.18 6.28 14.81
C GLY A 202 -2.64 6.74 14.78
N ARG A 203 -3.45 6.03 13.99
CA ARG A 203 -4.91 6.19 13.86
C ARG A 203 -5.51 4.92 13.29
N PHE A 204 -6.80 4.68 13.46
CA PHE A 204 -7.48 3.66 12.66
C PHE A 204 -7.73 4.12 11.20
N LEU A 205 -7.77 3.13 10.29
CA LEU A 205 -8.25 3.24 8.91
C LEU A 205 -9.49 2.38 8.79
N GLY A 206 -10.65 3.02 8.62
CA GLY A 206 -11.94 2.37 8.88
C GLY A 206 -12.03 1.90 10.34
N GLU A 207 -12.82 0.88 10.60
CA GLU A 207 -13.15 0.42 11.96
C GLU A 207 -12.06 -0.44 12.63
N LYS A 208 -11.19 -1.12 11.85
CA LYS A 208 -10.43 -2.29 12.36
C LYS A 208 -8.95 -2.38 11.94
N VAL A 209 -8.41 -1.40 11.20
CA VAL A 209 -7.02 -1.43 10.72
C VAL A 209 -6.21 -0.31 11.36
N TRP A 210 -5.37 -0.62 12.35
CA TRP A 210 -4.47 0.35 12.95
C TRP A 210 -3.32 0.74 12.00
N GLN A 211 -3.14 2.04 11.79
CA GLN A 211 -2.06 2.62 10.99
C GLN A 211 -1.13 3.47 11.88
N PRO A 212 0.10 3.00 12.17
CA PRO A 212 1.12 3.81 12.84
C PRO A 212 1.50 5.05 12.04
N HIS A 213 2.01 6.09 12.70
CA HIS A 213 2.45 7.28 11.98
C HIS A 213 3.73 7.00 11.16
N SER A 214 3.68 7.30 9.86
CA SER A 214 4.85 7.36 8.96
C SER A 214 5.60 6.04 8.69
N CYS A 215 5.10 4.90 9.16
CA CYS A 215 5.65 3.57 8.88
C CYS A 215 4.56 2.49 8.75
N MET A 216 4.92 1.34 8.16
CA MET A 216 4.04 0.19 7.97
C MET A 216 4.45 -0.97 8.86
N MET A 217 3.48 -1.66 9.46
CA MET A 217 3.68 -2.90 10.22
C MET A 217 3.72 -4.10 9.28
N HIS A 218 4.56 -5.10 9.60
CA HIS A 218 4.48 -6.45 9.03
C HIS A 218 3.46 -7.28 9.82
N LYS A 219 2.66 -8.11 9.14
CA LYS A 219 1.76 -9.08 9.79
C LYS A 219 2.44 -10.44 9.92
N TYR A 220 3.01 -10.68 11.09
CA TYR A 220 3.75 -11.91 11.41
C TYR A 220 2.88 -13.17 11.29
N LYS A 221 3.41 -14.21 10.64
CA LYS A 221 2.93 -15.59 10.75
C LYS A 221 3.55 -16.27 11.98
N ILE A 222 2.93 -17.36 12.42
CA ILE A 222 3.38 -18.19 13.56
C ILE A 222 4.84 -18.63 13.40
N SER A 223 5.24 -19.08 12.20
CA SER A 223 6.61 -19.52 11.91
C SER A 223 7.63 -18.37 11.97
N GLU A 224 7.24 -17.17 11.53
CA GLU A 224 8.07 -15.97 11.58
C GLU A 224 8.22 -15.46 13.02
N ALA A 225 7.13 -15.46 13.80
CA ALA A 225 7.14 -15.11 15.22
C ALA A 225 8.03 -16.08 16.02
N LYS A 226 7.88 -17.41 15.84
CA LYS A 226 8.75 -18.40 16.49
C LYS A 226 10.22 -18.22 16.10
N ASN A 227 10.51 -18.06 14.81
CA ASN A 227 11.89 -17.88 14.31
C ASN A 227 12.55 -16.57 14.81
N CYS A 228 11.78 -15.50 15.03
CA CYS A 228 12.28 -14.29 15.68
C CYS A 228 12.66 -14.51 17.15
N LEU A 229 11.85 -15.29 17.88
CA LEU A 229 11.91 -15.42 19.33
C LEU A 229 12.74 -16.64 19.80
N VAL A 230 13.50 -17.30 18.92
CA VAL A 230 14.32 -18.46 19.25
C VAL A 230 15.30 -18.16 20.38
N ASP A 231 15.32 -18.99 21.42
CA ASP A 231 16.10 -18.80 22.66
C ASP A 231 15.85 -17.43 23.33
N LYS A 232 14.61 -16.92 23.30
CA LYS A 232 14.24 -15.64 23.94
C LYS A 232 13.33 -15.85 25.12
N HIS A 233 13.60 -15.05 26.15
CA HIS A 233 12.80 -14.91 27.35
C HIS A 233 12.13 -13.54 27.38
N ILE A 234 10.81 -13.51 27.52
CA ILE A 234 9.98 -12.31 27.57
C ILE A 234 9.21 -12.33 28.88
N ALA A 235 9.18 -11.20 29.61
CA ALA A 235 8.44 -11.06 30.87
C ALA A 235 7.39 -9.95 30.77
N PHE A 236 6.13 -10.31 30.99
CA PHE A 236 5.01 -9.40 31.18
C PHE A 236 4.74 -9.23 32.68
N ILE A 237 4.56 -8.01 33.17
CA ILE A 237 4.48 -7.71 34.61
C ILE A 237 3.37 -6.69 34.87
N GLY A 238 2.35 -7.05 35.65
CA GLY A 238 1.30 -6.09 35.96
C GLY A 238 0.00 -6.66 36.48
N ASP A 239 -1.08 -5.93 36.19
CA ASP A 239 -2.46 -6.28 36.50
C ASP A 239 -3.15 -7.09 35.36
N SER A 240 -4.48 -7.20 35.41
CA SER A 240 -5.26 -7.99 34.46
C SER A 240 -5.19 -7.47 33.02
N ARG A 241 -4.86 -6.19 32.79
CA ARG A 241 -4.71 -5.61 31.43
C ARG A 241 -3.41 -6.12 30.79
N ILE A 242 -2.32 -6.17 31.56
CA ILE A 242 -1.05 -6.75 31.10
C ILE A 242 -1.17 -8.27 30.90
N ARG A 243 -1.93 -8.97 31.77
CA ARG A 243 -2.24 -10.41 31.59
C ARG A 243 -2.99 -10.68 30.27
N GLN A 244 -3.91 -9.79 29.89
CA GLN A 244 -4.64 -9.87 28.63
C GLN A 244 -3.78 -9.56 27.39
N LEU A 245 -2.81 -8.64 27.52
CA LEU A 245 -1.82 -8.36 26.47
C LEU A 245 -0.84 -9.53 26.30
N PHE A 246 -0.42 -10.16 27.40
CA PHE A 246 0.36 -11.41 27.40
C PHE A 246 -0.35 -12.51 26.61
N TYR A 247 -1.63 -12.81 26.89
CA TYR A 247 -2.38 -13.83 26.16
C TYR A 247 -2.44 -13.53 24.65
N SER A 248 -2.66 -12.27 24.28
CA SER A 248 -2.70 -11.86 22.86
C SER A 248 -1.34 -11.96 22.18
N PHE A 249 -0.24 -11.73 22.92
CA PHE A 249 1.13 -11.95 22.43
C PHE A 249 1.45 -13.44 22.27
N VAL A 250 1.07 -14.29 23.23
CA VAL A 250 1.26 -15.74 23.13
C VAL A 250 0.41 -16.34 22.01
N LYS A 251 -0.81 -15.84 21.75
CA LYS A 251 -1.65 -16.24 20.61
C LYS A 251 -0.97 -16.03 19.25
N LEU A 252 -0.03 -15.08 19.10
CA LEU A 252 0.78 -14.92 17.87
C LEU A 252 1.81 -16.06 17.67
N ILE A 253 2.20 -16.74 18.75
CA ILE A 253 3.19 -17.82 18.79
C ILE A 253 2.49 -19.19 18.78
N ASN A 254 1.35 -19.30 19.46
CA ASN A 254 0.48 -20.46 19.50
C ASN A 254 -0.99 -20.04 19.62
N PRO A 255 -1.76 -20.01 18.51
CA PRO A 255 -3.18 -19.62 18.54
C PRO A 255 -4.08 -20.55 19.35
N GLN A 256 -3.63 -21.78 19.65
CA GLN A 256 -4.36 -22.74 20.49
C GLN A 256 -4.15 -22.48 22.00
N PHE A 257 -3.34 -21.50 22.37
CA PHE A 257 -3.16 -21.11 23.77
C PHE A 257 -4.37 -20.32 24.28
N LYS A 258 -5.17 -20.98 25.13
CA LYS A 258 -6.37 -20.43 25.73
C LYS A 258 -6.05 -19.50 26.90
N GLU A 259 -7.02 -18.66 27.28
CA GLU A 259 -6.92 -17.78 28.45
C GLU A 259 -7.22 -18.53 29.78
N GLU A 260 -6.70 -19.75 29.92
CA GLU A 260 -6.86 -20.64 31.08
C GLU A 260 -5.86 -20.31 32.21
N GLY A 261 -6.23 -20.64 33.45
CA GLY A 261 -5.44 -20.41 34.67
C GLY A 261 -6.08 -19.46 35.69
N ASN A 262 -5.54 -19.44 36.91
CA ASN A 262 -6.01 -18.59 38.00
C ASN A 262 -5.77 -17.09 37.68
N LYS A 263 -6.78 -16.25 37.92
CA LYS A 263 -6.81 -14.86 37.42
C LYS A 263 -5.75 -13.93 38.04
N HIS A 264 -5.16 -14.31 39.18
CA HIS A 264 -4.29 -13.48 40.02
C HIS A 264 -2.95 -14.19 40.34
N GLU A 265 -2.43 -15.01 39.43
CA GLU A 265 -1.21 -15.80 39.60
C GLU A 265 -0.23 -15.60 38.44
N ASN A 266 1.01 -16.08 38.62
CA ASN A 266 2.02 -16.08 37.57
C ASN A 266 1.70 -17.18 36.54
N ILE A 267 1.80 -16.85 35.24
CA ILE A 267 1.43 -17.76 34.14
C ILE A 267 2.64 -17.94 33.21
N PRO A 268 3.33 -19.09 33.24
CA PRO A 268 4.39 -19.40 32.30
C PRO A 268 3.84 -19.93 30.98
N PHE A 269 4.46 -19.54 29.87
CA PHE A 269 4.33 -20.17 28.56
C PHE A 269 5.72 -20.56 28.05
N GLU A 270 5.85 -21.78 27.53
CA GLU A 270 7.10 -22.32 26.98
C GLU A 270 6.82 -23.05 25.66
N ASP A 271 7.45 -22.62 24.57
CA ASP A 271 7.52 -23.36 23.32
C ASP A 271 8.83 -24.14 23.25
N LYS A 272 8.76 -25.45 23.50
CA LYS A 272 9.93 -26.35 23.55
C LYS A 272 10.56 -26.64 22.18
N ILE A 273 9.91 -26.27 21.07
CA ILE A 273 10.44 -26.48 19.72
C ILE A 273 11.29 -25.29 19.29
N ALA A 274 10.91 -24.08 19.69
CA ALA A 274 11.62 -22.84 19.40
C ALA A 274 12.36 -22.24 20.62
N SER A 275 12.46 -22.96 21.75
CA SER A 275 13.06 -22.48 23.00
C SER A 275 12.52 -21.12 23.49
N VAL A 276 11.25 -20.81 23.22
CA VAL A 276 10.66 -19.51 23.56
C VAL A 276 10.04 -19.57 24.95
N LYS A 277 10.42 -18.68 25.85
CA LYS A 277 9.79 -18.53 27.17
C LYS A 277 9.10 -17.18 27.29
N VAL A 278 7.80 -17.18 27.58
CA VAL A 278 7.04 -15.97 27.88
C VAL A 278 6.39 -16.14 29.24
N ASP A 279 6.79 -15.35 30.23
CA ASP A 279 6.18 -15.36 31.56
C ASP A 279 5.26 -14.16 31.73
N PHE A 280 4.07 -14.36 32.29
CA PHE A 280 3.31 -13.31 32.96
C PHE A 280 3.52 -13.40 34.48
N LEU A 281 3.81 -12.27 35.11
CA LEU A 281 4.07 -12.13 36.54
C LEU A 281 3.04 -11.20 37.17
N TRP A 282 2.25 -11.72 38.11
CA TRP A 282 1.17 -11.00 38.78
C TRP A 282 1.72 -10.07 39.86
N HIS A 283 2.06 -8.86 39.43
CA HIS A 283 2.35 -7.73 40.31
C HIS A 283 1.42 -6.58 39.93
N PRO A 284 0.15 -6.59 40.41
CA PRO A 284 -0.87 -5.66 39.96
C PRO A 284 -0.72 -4.25 40.54
N GLU A 285 0.24 -4.05 41.45
CA GLU A 285 0.59 -2.77 42.05
C GLU A 285 2.08 -2.49 41.92
N VAL A 286 2.43 -1.22 41.73
CA VAL A 286 3.82 -0.76 41.81
C VAL A 286 4.19 -0.58 43.27
N ASN A 287 4.63 -1.66 43.91
CA ASN A 287 4.99 -1.71 45.32
C ASN A 287 6.32 -2.48 45.54
N GLY A 288 6.66 -2.76 46.80
CA GLY A 288 7.90 -3.48 47.16
C GLY A 288 8.05 -4.87 46.52
N SER A 289 6.95 -5.56 46.22
CA SER A 289 6.95 -6.87 45.55
C SER A 289 7.38 -6.74 44.08
N MET A 290 6.76 -5.82 43.32
CA MET A 290 7.19 -5.52 41.94
C MET A 290 8.66 -5.07 41.91
N LYS A 291 9.06 -4.21 42.85
CA LYS A 291 10.44 -3.74 42.97
C LYS A 291 11.42 -4.88 43.18
N GLN A 292 11.11 -5.84 44.04
CA GLN A 292 11.97 -7.00 44.30
C GLN A 292 12.04 -7.93 43.07
N CYS A 293 10.93 -8.16 42.37
CA CYS A 293 10.93 -8.90 41.09
C CYS A 293 11.88 -8.26 40.06
N ILE A 294 11.77 -6.94 39.84
CA ILE A 294 12.62 -6.19 38.90
C ILE A 294 14.09 -6.22 39.38
N LYS A 295 14.34 -6.10 40.69
CA LYS A 295 15.70 -6.10 41.27
C LYS A 295 16.45 -7.41 41.00
N VAL A 296 15.79 -8.57 41.05
CA VAL A 296 16.43 -9.88 40.83
C VAL A 296 17.12 -9.96 39.45
N TRP A 297 16.57 -9.34 38.41
CA TRP A 297 17.22 -9.28 37.09
C TRP A 297 18.31 -8.21 36.95
N THR A 298 18.49 -7.35 37.97
CA THR A 298 19.61 -6.40 38.05
C THR A 298 20.83 -6.96 38.78
N GLU A 299 20.76 -8.22 39.18
CA GLU A 299 21.81 -9.00 39.84
C GLU A 299 22.27 -10.10 38.86
N ASP A 300 23.59 -10.22 38.64
CA ASP A 300 24.16 -11.06 37.57
C ASP A 300 23.99 -12.58 37.80
N SER A 301 23.39 -12.99 38.92
CA SER A 301 23.08 -14.37 39.29
C SER A 301 21.87 -14.97 38.56
N VAL A 302 21.02 -14.16 37.92
CA VAL A 302 19.79 -14.63 37.26
C VAL A 302 19.75 -14.18 35.80
N ALA A 303 19.36 -15.10 34.91
CA ALA A 303 19.12 -14.78 33.50
C ALA A 303 17.97 -13.77 33.37
N LYS A 304 18.31 -12.55 32.97
CA LYS A 304 17.35 -11.45 32.75
C LYS A 304 16.54 -11.66 31.46
N PRO A 305 15.26 -11.24 31.42
CA PRO A 305 14.47 -11.27 30.20
C PRO A 305 15.11 -10.42 29.10
N HIS A 306 14.96 -10.85 27.85
CA HIS A 306 15.36 -10.09 26.66
C HIS A 306 14.39 -8.92 26.39
N VAL A 307 13.11 -9.12 26.74
CA VAL A 307 12.03 -8.14 26.62
C VAL A 307 11.27 -8.09 27.95
N ILE A 308 10.99 -6.90 28.44
CA ILE A 308 10.21 -6.65 29.65
C ILE A 308 9.06 -5.71 29.30
N VAL A 309 7.82 -6.12 29.55
CA VAL A 309 6.60 -5.33 29.32
C VAL A 309 5.91 -5.15 30.67
N ALA A 310 6.04 -3.97 31.27
CA ALA A 310 5.53 -3.68 32.60
C ALA A 310 4.42 -2.62 32.57
N GLY A 311 3.42 -2.74 33.44
CA GLY A 311 2.40 -1.71 33.62
C GLY A 311 1.40 -2.07 34.73
N ALA A 312 1.13 -1.15 35.64
CA ALA A 312 0.17 -1.37 36.72
C ALA A 312 -0.31 -0.03 37.28
N ALA A 313 -1.62 0.13 37.42
CA ALA A 313 -2.23 1.20 38.21
C ALA A 313 -3.69 0.90 38.57
N THR A 314 -4.46 0.28 37.66
CA THR A 314 -5.91 0.12 37.84
C THR A 314 -6.27 -0.62 39.13
N TRP A 315 -5.44 -1.57 39.54
CA TRP A 315 -5.60 -2.28 40.82
C TRP A 315 -5.35 -1.40 42.04
N SER A 316 -4.28 -0.59 42.06
CA SER A 316 -4.02 0.38 43.13
C SER A 316 -5.14 1.44 43.22
N ILE A 317 -5.60 1.96 42.08
CA ILE A 317 -6.75 2.88 42.03
C ILE A 317 -7.98 2.22 42.66
N LYS A 318 -8.24 0.94 42.33
CA LYS A 318 -9.36 0.17 42.87
C LYS A 318 -9.28 -0.04 44.39
N ILE A 319 -8.18 -0.61 44.89
CA ILE A 319 -8.11 -1.04 46.30
C ILE A 319 -7.92 0.14 47.27
N HIS A 320 -7.30 1.23 46.82
CA HIS A 320 -7.14 2.46 47.62
C HIS A 320 -8.19 3.53 47.30
N ASN A 321 -9.33 3.12 46.73
CA ASN A 321 -10.52 3.92 46.44
C ASN A 321 -10.26 5.27 45.72
N GLY A 322 -9.35 5.30 44.75
CA GLY A 322 -9.01 6.49 43.96
C GLY A 322 -8.33 7.64 44.74
N SER A 323 -7.79 7.36 45.93
CA SER A 323 -7.22 8.38 46.82
C SER A 323 -5.98 9.11 46.27
N SER A 324 -5.80 10.36 46.68
CA SER A 324 -4.61 11.19 46.46
C SER A 324 -3.33 10.56 47.02
N ASP A 325 -3.48 9.88 48.14
CA ASP A 325 -2.37 9.39 48.94
C ASP A 325 -1.77 8.15 48.27
N ALA A 326 -2.62 7.29 47.70
CA ALA A 326 -2.19 6.18 46.85
C ALA A 326 -1.49 6.65 45.57
N LEU A 327 -1.96 7.73 44.92
CA LEU A 327 -1.25 8.35 43.79
C LEU A 327 0.12 8.90 44.22
N SER A 328 0.22 9.44 45.43
CA SER A 328 1.48 9.97 45.99
C SER A 328 2.47 8.85 46.32
N GLN A 329 1.98 7.75 46.92
CA GLN A 329 2.75 6.51 47.12
C GLN A 329 3.18 5.89 45.79
N TYR A 330 2.31 5.88 44.78
CA TYR A 330 2.61 5.40 43.43
C TYR A 330 3.74 6.23 42.78
N ARG A 331 3.71 7.56 42.86
CA ARG A 331 4.82 8.43 42.41
C ARG A 331 6.14 8.08 43.13
N ALA A 332 6.11 7.87 44.44
CA ALA A 332 7.29 7.45 45.21
C ALA A 332 7.80 6.05 44.77
N ASN A 333 6.90 5.08 44.59
CA ASN A 333 7.25 3.71 44.23
C ASN A 333 7.82 3.61 42.80
N ILE A 334 7.20 4.29 41.81
CA ILE A 334 7.71 4.44 40.44
C ILE A 334 9.13 5.05 40.46
N THR A 335 9.32 6.15 41.19
CA THR A 335 10.65 6.79 41.38
C THR A 335 11.67 5.80 41.94
N SER A 336 11.23 4.89 42.81
CA SER A 336 12.09 3.89 43.45
C SER A 336 12.43 2.67 42.58
N ILE A 337 11.71 2.44 41.47
CA ILE A 337 12.03 1.38 40.48
C ILE A 337 12.65 1.91 39.19
N ALA A 338 12.48 3.20 38.86
CA ALA A 338 13.03 3.80 37.64
C ALA A 338 14.55 3.55 37.44
N PRO A 339 15.43 3.62 38.47
CA PRO A 339 16.85 3.31 38.31
C PRO A 339 17.16 1.82 38.03
N LEU A 340 16.24 0.92 38.38
CA LEU A 340 16.35 -0.51 38.07
C LEU A 340 15.93 -0.77 36.62
N LEU A 341 14.82 -0.16 36.18
CA LEU A 341 14.35 -0.23 34.80
C LEU A 341 15.38 0.37 33.82
N GLU A 342 15.96 1.53 34.13
CA GLU A 342 17.05 2.13 33.34
C GLU A 342 18.34 1.27 33.33
N ARG A 343 18.60 0.48 34.38
CA ARG A 343 19.73 -0.47 34.37
C ARG A 343 19.45 -1.63 33.42
N LEU A 344 18.25 -2.20 33.45
CA LEU A 344 17.82 -3.29 32.58
C LEU A 344 17.76 -2.86 31.11
N ALA A 345 17.27 -1.64 30.85
CA ALA A 345 17.08 -1.07 29.51
C ALA A 345 18.39 -0.84 28.73
N LYS A 346 19.56 -1.00 29.36
CA LYS A 346 20.87 -1.04 28.69
C LYS A 346 21.16 -2.35 27.97
N THR A 347 20.45 -3.42 28.29
CA THR A 347 20.68 -4.78 27.75
C THR A 347 19.41 -5.52 27.31
N SER A 348 18.25 -5.10 27.79
CA SER A 348 16.94 -5.68 27.51
C SER A 348 16.02 -4.60 26.94
N ASP A 349 15.08 -4.95 26.06
CA ASP A 349 14.06 -4.00 25.63
C ASP A 349 12.99 -3.85 26.73
N VAL A 350 12.98 -2.71 27.43
CA VAL A 350 12.03 -2.43 28.52
C VAL A 350 10.93 -1.48 28.04
N TYR A 351 9.68 -1.90 28.16
CA TYR A 351 8.47 -1.16 27.82
C TYR A 351 7.64 -0.88 29.07
N TRP A 352 7.22 0.37 29.24
CA TRP A 352 6.20 0.74 30.21
C TRP A 352 4.87 1.01 29.50
N VAL A 353 3.86 0.19 29.76
CA VAL A 353 2.53 0.27 29.15
C VAL A 353 1.69 1.31 29.88
N LEU A 354 1.27 2.35 29.16
CA LEU A 354 0.34 3.31 29.72
C LEU A 354 -1.02 2.65 29.94
N GLN A 355 -1.69 3.12 30.98
CA GLN A 355 -2.99 2.63 31.39
C GLN A 355 -4.02 3.23 30.43
N ASP A 356 -4.60 2.39 29.58
CA ASP A 356 -5.61 2.81 28.62
C ASP A 356 -6.90 3.27 29.32
N PRO A 357 -7.77 4.09 28.68
CA PRO A 357 -9.04 4.50 29.23
C PRO A 357 -9.96 3.34 29.66
N VAL A 358 -11.03 3.71 30.34
CA VAL A 358 -12.14 2.85 30.76
C VAL A 358 -13.47 3.46 30.33
N TYR A 359 -14.47 2.62 30.06
CA TYR A 359 -15.83 3.09 29.81
C TYR A 359 -16.59 3.11 31.15
N GLU A 360 -16.61 4.28 31.79
CA GLU A 360 -17.00 4.46 33.20
C GLU A 360 -18.45 4.00 33.49
N ASP A 361 -19.39 4.25 32.57
CA ASP A 361 -20.79 3.84 32.70
C ASP A 361 -20.98 2.31 32.82
N LEU A 362 -20.05 1.54 32.26
CA LEU A 362 -20.08 0.07 32.22
C LEU A 362 -19.28 -0.57 33.38
N LEU A 363 -18.62 0.23 34.22
CA LEU A 363 -17.88 -0.28 35.38
C LEU A 363 -18.85 -0.72 36.49
N SER A 364 -18.66 -1.96 36.94
CA SER A 364 -19.32 -2.48 38.14
C SER A 364 -19.04 -1.62 39.37
N GLU A 365 -19.96 -1.55 40.34
CA GLU A 365 -19.86 -0.69 41.54
C GLU A 365 -18.49 -0.78 42.24
N ASN A 366 -17.94 -2.00 42.36
CA ASN A 366 -16.63 -2.28 42.95
C ASN A 366 -15.41 -1.86 42.08
N ARG A 367 -15.63 -1.09 41.01
CA ARG A 367 -14.64 -0.50 40.11
C ARG A 367 -14.90 0.99 39.81
N LYS A 368 -16.01 1.60 40.24
CA LYS A 368 -16.36 3.00 39.89
C LYS A 368 -15.37 4.07 40.40
N MET A 369 -14.47 3.73 41.33
CA MET A 369 -13.34 4.59 41.71
C MET A 369 -12.25 4.71 40.61
N ILE A 370 -12.30 3.86 39.58
CA ILE A 370 -11.41 3.88 38.43
C ILE A 370 -12.02 4.80 37.37
N THR A 371 -11.82 6.12 37.49
CA THR A 371 -12.20 7.09 36.45
C THR A 371 -11.04 7.38 35.50
N ASN A 372 -11.33 7.89 34.31
CA ASN A 372 -10.31 8.28 33.34
C ASN A 372 -9.40 9.41 33.86
N GLU A 373 -9.92 10.31 34.71
CA GLU A 373 -9.13 11.32 35.42
C GLU A 373 -8.04 10.67 36.30
N LYS A 374 -8.40 9.63 37.08
CA LYS A 374 -7.44 8.90 37.91
C LYS A 374 -6.43 8.14 37.07
N ILE A 375 -6.87 7.49 36.00
CA ILE A 375 -5.99 6.81 35.04
C ILE A 375 -4.97 7.79 34.46
N ASP A 376 -5.38 8.98 34.07
CA ASP A 376 -4.47 9.97 33.49
C ASP A 376 -3.54 10.63 34.52
N ALA A 377 -3.96 10.80 35.77
CA ALA A 377 -3.06 11.22 36.84
C ALA A 377 -1.97 10.15 37.16
N TYR A 378 -2.30 8.86 37.06
CA TYR A 378 -1.33 7.76 37.21
C TYR A 378 -0.44 7.60 35.95
N ASN A 379 -0.96 7.85 34.74
CA ASN A 379 -0.17 7.90 33.51
C ASN A 379 0.81 9.07 33.53
N GLU A 380 0.37 10.27 33.92
CA GLU A 380 1.23 11.45 34.05
C GLU A 380 2.32 11.21 35.09
N ALA A 381 1.99 10.60 36.24
CA ALA A 381 2.98 10.16 37.23
C ALA A 381 4.04 9.21 36.62
N ALA A 382 3.61 8.18 35.87
CA ALA A 382 4.54 7.25 35.24
C ALA A 382 5.43 7.92 34.18
N VAL A 383 4.83 8.71 33.26
CA VAL A 383 5.56 9.39 32.18
C VAL A 383 6.51 10.46 32.72
N SER A 384 6.07 11.30 33.65
CA SER A 384 6.89 12.38 34.21
C SER A 384 8.12 11.87 34.98
N ILE A 385 8.07 10.65 35.52
CA ILE A 385 9.22 10.02 36.17
C ILE A 385 10.06 9.21 35.17
N LEU A 386 9.44 8.25 34.46
CA LEU A 386 10.19 7.30 33.61
C LEU A 386 10.75 7.93 32.33
N ASN A 387 10.12 8.98 31.79
CA ASN A 387 10.65 9.72 30.65
C ASN A 387 11.61 10.86 31.07
N SER A 388 11.89 11.04 32.37
CA SER A 388 12.78 12.10 32.84
C SER A 388 14.27 11.75 32.66
N SER A 389 15.01 12.66 32.04
CA SER A 389 16.44 12.48 31.73
C SER A 389 17.32 12.69 32.96
N THR A 390 18.03 11.66 33.41
CA THR A 390 19.17 11.79 34.34
C THR A 390 20.40 12.38 33.61
N ARG A 391 20.36 13.69 33.37
CA ARG A 391 21.37 14.50 32.61
C ARG A 391 21.56 14.08 31.14
N ASN A 392 21.06 14.93 30.24
CA ASN A 392 21.43 15.03 28.82
C ASN A 392 21.31 13.76 27.96
N SER A 393 20.52 12.77 28.36
CA SER A 393 20.28 11.56 27.58
C SER A 393 18.82 11.13 27.64
N LYS A 394 18.30 10.62 26.51
CA LYS A 394 16.92 10.10 26.44
C LYS A 394 16.82 8.84 27.30
N SER A 395 15.70 8.67 28.01
CA SER A 395 15.40 7.42 28.73
C SER A 395 15.51 6.22 27.79
N ASN A 396 16.04 5.11 28.32
CA ASN A 396 16.11 3.83 27.62
C ASN A 396 14.81 3.02 27.83
N VAL A 397 13.99 3.38 28.83
CA VAL A 397 12.67 2.80 29.10
C VAL A 397 11.65 3.38 28.11
N LYS A 398 11.04 2.50 27.31
CA LYS A 398 10.18 2.91 26.19
C LYS A 398 8.73 3.02 26.65
N MET A 399 8.13 4.20 26.55
CA MET A 399 6.70 4.35 26.81
C MET A 399 5.90 3.69 25.67
N PHE A 400 5.07 2.72 26.01
CA PHE A 400 4.10 2.12 25.11
C PHE A 400 2.77 2.87 25.31
N SER A 401 2.67 4.07 24.72
CA SER A 401 1.49 4.93 24.83
C SER A 401 0.46 4.69 23.72
N VAL A 402 0.81 3.92 22.70
CA VAL A 402 -0.07 3.56 21.58
C VAL A 402 -1.29 2.73 22.02
N SER A 403 -1.22 1.96 23.10
CA SER A 403 -2.38 1.24 23.65
C SER A 403 -3.48 2.20 24.11
N LYS A 404 -3.12 3.33 24.73
CA LYS A 404 -4.06 4.40 25.08
C LYS A 404 -4.81 4.93 23.86
N LEU A 405 -4.11 5.18 22.75
CA LEU A 405 -4.74 5.67 21.52
C LEU A 405 -5.70 4.62 20.91
N ILE A 406 -5.25 3.37 20.81
CA ILE A 406 -6.06 2.24 20.32
C ILE A 406 -7.34 2.10 21.17
N ALA A 407 -7.22 2.18 22.48
CA ALA A 407 -8.33 2.09 23.41
C ALA A 407 -9.25 3.31 23.38
N GLN A 408 -8.74 4.53 23.16
CA GLN A 408 -9.59 5.73 23.03
C GLN A 408 -10.60 5.61 21.87
N GLU A 409 -10.27 4.88 20.81
CA GLU A 409 -11.18 4.61 19.68
C GLU A 409 -12.01 3.31 19.86
N THR A 410 -11.68 2.42 20.82
CA THR A 410 -12.29 1.07 20.92
C THR A 410 -12.85 0.67 22.30
N ILE A 411 -12.68 1.48 23.36
CA ILE A 411 -13.12 1.13 24.72
C ILE A 411 -14.66 0.99 24.86
N MET A 412 -15.43 1.60 23.95
CA MET A 412 -16.88 1.46 23.88
C MET A 412 -17.34 0.03 23.48
N GLU A 413 -16.46 -0.78 22.88
CA GLU A 413 -16.71 -2.21 22.61
C GLU A 413 -16.32 -3.12 23.80
N SER A 414 -15.94 -2.55 24.96
CA SER A 414 -15.60 -3.33 26.16
C SER A 414 -16.81 -4.09 26.72
N LEU A 415 -16.58 -5.28 27.26
CA LEU A 415 -17.61 -6.10 27.91
C LEU A 415 -17.80 -5.79 29.41
N ASP A 416 -16.86 -5.10 30.05
CA ASP A 416 -16.87 -4.87 31.51
C ASP A 416 -16.32 -3.48 31.92
N GLY A 417 -16.27 -2.55 30.96
CA GLY A 417 -15.77 -1.19 31.08
C GLY A 417 -14.25 -1.05 31.26
N LEU A 418 -13.55 -2.13 31.62
CA LEU A 418 -12.13 -2.11 32.01
C LEU A 418 -11.20 -2.79 31.00
N HIS A 419 -11.65 -3.89 30.40
CA HIS A 419 -10.83 -4.72 29.54
C HIS A 419 -11.07 -4.44 28.05
N LEU A 420 -10.01 -4.47 27.25
CA LEU A 420 -10.08 -4.13 25.82
C LEU A 420 -10.64 -5.28 24.95
N PRO A 421 -11.34 -4.95 23.85
CA PRO A 421 -11.71 -5.91 22.81
C PRO A 421 -10.51 -6.72 22.31
N GLU A 422 -10.74 -7.96 21.88
CA GLU A 422 -9.67 -8.86 21.42
C GLU A 422 -8.87 -8.27 20.24
N SER A 423 -9.55 -7.63 19.27
CA SER A 423 -8.95 -6.88 18.18
C SER A 423 -7.91 -5.83 18.63
N SER A 424 -8.23 -5.07 19.67
CA SER A 424 -7.36 -4.03 20.24
C SER A 424 -6.16 -4.63 20.98
N ARG A 425 -6.36 -5.77 21.64
CA ARG A 425 -5.29 -6.53 22.32
C ARG A 425 -4.36 -7.22 21.33
N GLU A 426 -4.89 -7.85 20.28
CA GLU A 426 -4.14 -8.41 19.16
C GLU A 426 -3.31 -7.35 18.44
N THR A 427 -3.90 -6.17 18.19
CA THR A 427 -3.19 -5.03 17.58
C THR A 427 -2.01 -4.60 18.46
N SER A 428 -2.23 -4.46 19.77
CA SER A 428 -1.18 -4.10 20.73
C SER A 428 -0.06 -5.15 20.80
N ALA A 429 -0.41 -6.43 20.75
CA ALA A 429 0.55 -7.53 20.68
C ALA A 429 1.34 -7.55 19.35
N MET A 430 0.68 -7.29 18.22
CA MET A 430 1.31 -7.18 16.90
C MET A 430 2.27 -5.98 16.81
N ILE A 431 1.97 -4.88 17.51
CA ILE A 431 2.89 -3.74 17.67
C ILE A 431 4.13 -4.18 18.45
N LEU A 432 4.00 -4.81 19.62
CA LEU A 432 5.15 -5.35 20.38
C LEU A 432 6.00 -6.30 19.53
N MET A 433 5.37 -7.21 18.78
CA MET A 433 6.06 -8.12 17.85
C MET A 433 6.83 -7.35 16.77
N ASN A 434 6.23 -6.34 16.13
CA ASN A 434 6.90 -5.49 15.15
C ASN A 434 8.09 -4.73 15.76
N VAL A 435 7.93 -4.19 16.97
CA VAL A 435 8.98 -3.44 17.66
C VAL A 435 10.20 -4.31 17.95
N TYR A 436 10.00 -5.55 18.36
CA TYR A 436 11.11 -6.46 18.67
C TYR A 436 11.69 -7.17 17.43
N CYS A 437 10.84 -7.64 16.52
CA CYS A 437 11.25 -8.57 15.45
C CYS A 437 11.65 -7.90 14.14
N ASN A 438 11.19 -6.68 13.82
CA ASN A 438 11.53 -6.03 12.54
C ASN A 438 13.03 -5.70 12.43
N LYS A 439 13.73 -5.53 13.55
CA LYS A 439 15.19 -5.40 13.62
C LYS A 439 15.94 -6.72 13.37
N ILE A 440 15.30 -7.86 13.64
CA ILE A 440 15.88 -9.21 13.47
C ILE A 440 15.61 -9.70 12.05
N LEU A 441 14.34 -10.01 11.72
CA LEU A 441 13.93 -10.63 10.45
C LEU A 441 13.98 -9.69 9.25
N LYS A 442 13.83 -8.37 9.49
CA LYS A 442 13.83 -7.31 8.46
C LYS A 442 12.83 -7.62 7.30
N PRO A 443 11.52 -7.76 7.60
CA PRO A 443 10.50 -8.05 6.60
C PRO A 443 10.47 -7.03 5.44
N VAL A 444 9.95 -7.44 4.29
CA VAL A 444 10.05 -6.68 3.03
C VAL A 444 8.90 -5.69 2.82
N ASP A 445 7.76 -5.98 3.44
CA ASP A 445 6.52 -5.22 3.52
C ASP A 445 6.48 -4.29 4.75
N GLY A 446 7.04 -4.73 5.88
CA GLY A 446 7.22 -3.91 7.08
C GLY A 446 8.24 -2.79 6.87
N SER A 447 8.11 -1.72 7.67
CA SER A 447 9.08 -0.61 7.70
C SER A 447 9.23 0.11 9.05
N CYS A 448 8.34 -0.13 10.02
CA CYS A 448 8.54 0.32 11.39
C CYS A 448 9.70 -0.44 12.09
N CYS A 449 10.47 0.21 12.95
CA CYS A 449 11.57 -0.38 13.75
C CYS A 449 12.66 -1.12 12.95
N GLN A 450 12.75 -0.92 11.63
CA GLN A 450 13.68 -1.62 10.76
C GLN A 450 15.00 -0.84 10.61
N PRO A 451 16.18 -1.45 10.82
CA PRO A 451 17.45 -0.81 10.51
C PRO A 451 17.57 -0.58 9.00
N ARG A 452 18.15 0.56 8.59
CA ARG A 452 18.33 0.87 7.17
C ARG A 452 19.25 -0.19 6.53
N PRO A 453 18.88 -0.78 5.38
CA PRO A 453 19.75 -1.71 4.69
C PRO A 453 21.03 -0.99 4.21
N PRO A 454 22.21 -1.63 4.27
CA PRO A 454 23.43 -1.09 3.69
C PRO A 454 23.35 -1.09 2.16
N LEU A 455 23.89 -0.04 1.52
CA LEU A 455 23.94 0.04 0.06
C LEU A 455 24.76 -1.11 -0.53
N THR A 456 24.17 -1.84 -1.47
CA THR A 456 24.84 -2.95 -2.18
C THR A 456 25.95 -2.42 -3.10
N LEU A 457 26.87 -3.30 -3.52
CA LEU A 457 27.95 -2.91 -4.45
C LEU A 457 27.38 -2.37 -5.77
N ILE A 458 26.32 -2.99 -6.28
CA ILE A 458 25.62 -2.59 -7.50
C ILE A 458 25.03 -1.17 -7.35
N GLN A 459 24.35 -0.89 -6.22
CA GLN A 459 23.83 0.45 -5.93
C GLN A 459 24.94 1.50 -5.81
N LYS A 460 26.07 1.18 -5.17
CA LYS A 460 27.23 2.09 -5.06
C LYS A 460 27.83 2.42 -6.43
N LEU A 461 27.97 1.42 -7.31
CA LEU A 461 28.47 1.61 -8.67
C LEU A 461 27.48 2.44 -9.52
N ALA A 462 26.18 2.16 -9.43
CA ALA A 462 25.14 2.93 -10.12
C ALA A 462 25.09 4.39 -9.65
N ALA A 463 25.15 4.62 -8.33
CA ALA A 463 25.23 5.96 -7.76
C ALA A 463 26.47 6.71 -8.27
N CYS A 464 27.65 6.08 -8.24
CA CYS A 464 28.89 6.65 -8.76
C CYS A 464 28.76 7.03 -10.26
N PHE A 465 28.25 6.12 -11.09
CA PHE A 465 28.00 6.38 -12.52
C PHE A 465 27.09 7.59 -12.76
N PHE A 466 25.98 7.71 -12.03
CA PHE A 466 25.09 8.87 -12.15
C PHE A 466 25.73 10.16 -11.61
N THR A 467 26.46 10.10 -10.49
CA THR A 467 27.19 11.27 -9.94
C THR A 467 28.25 11.78 -10.93
N VAL A 468 29.06 10.90 -11.51
CA VAL A 468 30.05 11.25 -12.55
C VAL A 468 29.36 11.82 -13.79
N SER A 469 28.22 11.26 -14.21
CA SER A 469 27.45 11.77 -15.34
C SER A 469 26.91 13.20 -15.10
N ILE A 470 26.43 13.47 -13.87
CA ILE A 470 25.96 14.80 -13.46
C ILE A 470 27.12 15.80 -13.41
N ILE A 471 28.25 15.43 -12.79
CA ILE A 471 29.45 16.29 -12.72
C ILE A 471 30.00 16.59 -14.12
N GLY A 472 30.11 15.58 -14.99
CA GLY A 472 30.54 15.75 -16.38
C GLY A 472 29.64 16.71 -17.15
N TYR A 473 28.31 16.55 -17.04
CA TYR A 473 27.35 17.48 -17.65
C TYR A 473 27.50 18.92 -17.12
N LEU A 474 27.69 19.10 -15.82
CA LEU A 474 27.91 20.42 -15.22
C LEU A 474 29.23 21.06 -15.70
N ILE A 475 30.30 20.28 -15.86
CA ILE A 475 31.57 20.75 -16.42
C ILE A 475 31.37 21.23 -17.87
N PHE A 476 30.74 20.43 -18.74
CA PHE A 476 30.43 20.85 -20.11
C PHE A 476 29.54 22.11 -20.15
N TYR A 477 28.52 22.19 -19.30
CA TYR A 477 27.65 23.37 -19.19
C TYR A 477 28.43 24.64 -18.76
N VAL A 478 29.35 24.52 -17.79
CA VAL A 478 30.21 25.64 -17.35
C VAL A 478 31.21 26.04 -18.44
N ILE A 479 31.83 25.08 -19.14
CA ILE A 479 32.73 25.35 -20.27
C ILE A 479 31.97 26.08 -21.38
N HIS A 480 30.81 25.57 -21.82
CA HIS A 480 29.99 26.19 -22.85
C HIS A 480 29.55 27.61 -22.44
N ARG A 481 29.09 27.79 -21.20
CA ARG A 481 28.71 29.10 -20.65
C ARG A 481 29.88 30.08 -20.60
N ASN A 482 31.09 29.63 -20.28
CA ASN A 482 32.28 30.46 -20.25
C ASN A 482 32.77 30.83 -21.67
N THR A 483 32.75 29.90 -22.62
CA THR A 483 33.04 30.19 -24.03
C THR A 483 32.02 31.15 -24.63
N HIS A 484 30.73 30.95 -24.38
CA HIS A 484 29.69 31.88 -24.83
C HIS A 484 29.82 33.26 -24.15
N ARG A 485 30.25 33.33 -22.88
CA ARG A 485 30.54 34.61 -22.21
C ARG A 485 31.75 35.32 -22.82
N LYS A 486 32.82 34.60 -23.20
CA LYS A 486 33.96 35.17 -23.94
C LYS A 486 33.54 35.68 -25.31
N ASN A 487 32.82 34.88 -26.10
CA ASN A 487 32.38 35.26 -27.45
C ASN A 487 31.36 36.41 -27.46
N LYS A 488 30.70 36.71 -26.33
CA LYS A 488 29.81 37.88 -26.17
C LYS A 488 30.54 39.13 -25.61
N SER A 489 31.88 39.09 -25.48
CA SER A 489 32.66 40.15 -24.85
C SER A 489 33.34 41.12 -25.82
N CYS A 490 33.11 40.98 -27.14
CA CYS A 490 33.51 41.94 -28.17
C CYS A 490 32.35 42.16 -29.15
N THR A 491 31.66 43.28 -29.00
CA THR A 491 30.83 43.91 -30.04
C THR A 491 31.04 45.41 -29.88
N ASP A 492 32.04 45.96 -30.57
CA ASP A 492 32.31 47.39 -30.58
C ASP A 492 31.14 48.15 -31.23
N LEU A 493 30.93 49.38 -30.79
CA LEU A 493 29.68 50.14 -30.98
C LEU A 493 29.55 50.81 -32.37
N GLU A 494 30.11 50.20 -33.42
CA GLU A 494 30.21 50.86 -34.74
C GLU A 494 30.12 49.88 -35.93
N SER A 495 29.04 49.10 -36.01
CA SER A 495 28.65 48.42 -37.26
C SER A 495 27.13 48.22 -37.36
N GLY A 496 26.54 48.85 -38.38
CA GLY A 496 25.09 48.92 -38.59
C GLY A 496 24.48 47.83 -39.48
N GLU A 497 24.95 46.58 -39.44
CA GLU A 497 24.31 45.45 -40.14
C GLU A 497 23.95 44.30 -39.18
N GLU A 498 22.67 44.19 -38.80
CA GLU A 498 22.21 43.15 -37.86
C GLU A 498 22.01 41.77 -38.52
N LYS A 499 23.05 41.24 -39.16
CA LYS A 499 23.03 39.87 -39.70
C LYS A 499 23.33 38.85 -38.59
N LYS A 500 22.31 38.55 -37.76
CA LYS A 500 22.35 37.49 -36.72
C LYS A 500 22.58 36.11 -37.35
N ASN A 501 23.83 35.80 -37.69
CA ASN A 501 24.26 34.43 -37.99
C ASN A 501 24.17 33.60 -36.70
N ILE A 502 23.11 32.81 -36.59
CA ILE A 502 22.94 31.85 -35.48
C ILE A 502 23.95 30.73 -35.69
N ILE A 503 25.15 30.90 -35.14
CA ILE A 503 26.18 29.84 -35.07
C ILE A 503 25.69 28.80 -34.07
N ASN A 504 24.86 27.87 -34.56
CA ASN A 504 24.50 26.64 -33.87
C ASN A 504 25.78 25.84 -33.61
N THR A 505 26.38 26.03 -32.43
CA THR A 505 27.57 25.28 -32.03
C THR A 505 27.19 23.80 -31.97
N PRO A 506 27.92 22.89 -32.64
CA PRO A 506 27.54 21.49 -32.69
C PRO A 506 27.65 20.87 -31.28
N VAL A 507 26.49 20.65 -30.66
CA VAL A 507 26.37 20.00 -29.34
C VAL A 507 27.02 18.61 -29.44
N SER A 508 27.98 18.33 -28.56
CA SER A 508 28.72 17.08 -28.63
C SER A 508 27.80 15.88 -28.33
N GLN A 509 27.98 14.77 -29.06
CA GLN A 509 27.26 13.53 -28.77
C GLN A 509 27.49 13.07 -27.32
N LEU A 510 28.68 13.33 -26.77
CA LEU A 510 28.99 13.08 -25.35
C LEU A 510 28.18 13.97 -24.42
N GLU A 511 27.92 15.22 -24.78
CA GLU A 511 27.09 16.15 -23.99
C GLU A 511 25.63 15.70 -23.97
N ILE A 512 25.10 15.23 -25.10
CA ILE A 512 23.73 14.68 -25.22
C ILE A 512 23.59 13.41 -24.35
N LEU A 513 24.59 12.53 -24.36
CA LEU A 513 24.64 11.33 -23.52
C LEU A 513 24.73 11.70 -22.03
N LEU A 514 25.65 12.57 -21.63
CA LEU A 514 25.80 13.03 -20.25
C LEU A 514 24.54 13.75 -19.73
N GLN A 515 23.91 14.58 -20.54
CA GLN A 515 22.62 15.21 -20.19
C GLN A 515 21.52 14.16 -20.01
N SER A 516 21.51 13.11 -20.82
CA SER A 516 20.51 12.03 -20.74
C SER A 516 20.71 11.16 -19.50
N PHE A 517 21.95 10.79 -19.17
CA PHE A 517 22.28 10.08 -17.94
C PHE A 517 22.08 10.95 -16.68
N CYS A 518 22.35 12.26 -16.75
CA CYS A 518 22.02 13.22 -15.69
C CYS A 518 20.51 13.26 -15.41
N LYS A 519 19.68 13.42 -16.47
CA LYS A 519 18.20 13.36 -16.36
C LYS A 519 17.72 12.03 -15.77
N LEU A 520 18.25 10.90 -16.24
CA LEU A 520 17.89 9.58 -15.71
C LEU A 520 18.32 9.42 -14.25
N GLY A 521 19.53 9.84 -13.89
CA GLY A 521 20.04 9.78 -12.52
C GLY A 521 19.21 10.59 -11.54
N LEU A 522 18.71 11.76 -11.93
CA LEU A 522 17.78 12.56 -11.12
C LEU A 522 16.42 11.86 -10.91
N ILE A 523 15.87 11.21 -11.94
CA ILE A 523 14.61 10.43 -11.84
C ILE A 523 14.81 9.20 -10.95
N MET A 524 15.93 8.48 -11.11
CA MET A 524 16.27 7.32 -10.28
C MET A 524 16.54 7.70 -8.83
N ALA A 525 17.23 8.83 -8.58
CA ALA A 525 17.42 9.37 -7.23
C ALA A 525 16.08 9.77 -6.59
N TYR A 526 15.14 10.35 -7.34
CA TYR A 526 13.80 10.65 -6.85
C TYR A 526 13.04 9.39 -6.45
N PHE A 527 13.00 8.36 -7.31
CA PHE A 527 12.36 7.08 -6.97
C PHE A 527 13.01 6.40 -5.76
N TYR A 528 14.34 6.42 -5.67
CA TYR A 528 15.07 5.92 -4.50
C TYR A 528 14.71 6.70 -3.23
N MET A 529 14.53 8.02 -3.31
CA MET A 529 14.12 8.86 -2.18
C MET A 529 12.65 8.65 -1.74
N CYS A 530 11.77 8.19 -2.63
CA CYS A 530 10.38 7.88 -2.31
C CYS A 530 10.19 6.50 -1.66
N ASP A 531 10.93 5.48 -2.10
CA ASP A 531 10.76 4.10 -1.62
C ASP A 531 11.82 3.68 -0.59
N ARG A 532 13.11 3.89 -0.90
CA ARG A 532 14.24 3.32 -0.14
C ARG A 532 14.77 4.27 0.93
N ALA A 533 14.79 5.58 0.68
CA ALA A 533 14.91 6.55 1.77
C ALA A 533 13.54 6.76 2.43
N ASN A 534 13.52 7.02 3.73
CA ASN A 534 12.27 7.27 4.44
C ASN A 534 11.72 8.70 4.20
N LEU A 535 12.20 9.47 3.20
CA LEU A 535 12.03 10.93 3.11
C LEU A 535 10.55 11.36 3.18
N PHE A 536 9.68 10.64 2.49
CA PHE A 536 8.24 10.81 2.55
C PHE A 536 7.63 9.79 3.53
N MET A 537 6.45 10.10 4.07
CA MET A 537 5.78 9.24 5.04
C MET A 537 5.26 7.96 4.37
N LYS A 538 5.34 6.83 5.08
CA LYS A 538 4.79 5.55 4.62
C LYS A 538 3.49 5.24 5.36
N GLU A 539 2.44 4.91 4.62
CA GLU A 539 1.15 4.42 5.14
C GLU A 539 0.76 3.15 4.38
N ASN A 540 0.03 2.24 5.03
CA ASN A 540 -0.56 1.09 4.36
C ASN A 540 -1.65 1.54 3.38
N LYS A 541 -1.83 0.77 2.31
CA LYS A 541 -2.95 0.97 1.37
C LYS A 541 -4.24 0.49 2.01
N PHE A 542 -5.25 1.34 2.04
CA PHE A 542 -6.57 1.03 2.60
C PHE A 542 -7.67 1.31 1.56
N TYR A 543 -8.42 0.25 1.22
CA TYR A 543 -9.46 0.32 0.20
C TYR A 543 -10.75 0.90 0.77
N THR A 544 -11.31 1.91 0.08
CA THR A 544 -12.73 2.23 0.17
C THR A 544 -13.31 2.39 -1.23
N HIS A 545 -14.61 2.15 -1.39
CA HIS A 545 -15.27 2.36 -2.67
C HIS A 545 -15.09 3.81 -3.16
N SER A 546 -15.16 4.80 -2.26
CA SER A 546 -14.97 6.22 -2.58
C SER A 546 -13.56 6.53 -3.10
N THR A 547 -12.49 6.02 -2.47
CA THR A 547 -11.10 6.29 -2.92
C THR A 547 -10.76 5.62 -4.25
N PHE A 548 -11.49 4.59 -4.66
CA PHE A 548 -11.34 3.94 -5.96
C PHE A 548 -12.22 4.56 -7.06
N PHE A 549 -13.52 4.72 -6.82
CA PHE A 549 -14.47 5.16 -7.85
C PHE A 549 -14.44 6.66 -8.12
N ILE A 550 -14.18 7.53 -7.14
CA ILE A 550 -14.15 8.98 -7.37
C ILE A 550 -13.03 9.38 -8.37
N PRO A 551 -11.78 8.88 -8.25
CA PRO A 551 -10.76 9.11 -9.28
C PRO A 551 -11.12 8.57 -10.66
N ILE A 552 -11.81 7.42 -10.75
CA ILE A 552 -12.26 6.87 -12.04
C ILE A 552 -13.31 7.77 -12.69
N ILE A 553 -14.31 8.22 -11.93
CA ILE A 553 -15.34 9.16 -12.41
C ILE A 553 -14.70 10.48 -12.83
N TYR A 554 -13.74 11.01 -12.06
CA TYR A 554 -13.03 12.24 -12.39
C TYR A 554 -12.26 12.14 -13.72
N ILE A 555 -11.49 11.06 -13.94
CA ILE A 555 -10.78 10.86 -15.21
C ILE A 555 -11.77 10.62 -16.36
N LEU A 556 -12.86 9.88 -16.14
CA LEU A 556 -13.92 9.68 -17.14
C LEU A 556 -14.52 11.01 -17.62
N VAL A 557 -14.87 11.89 -16.67
CA VAL A 557 -15.41 13.24 -16.96
C VAL A 557 -14.41 14.09 -17.73
N LEU A 558 -13.12 14.09 -17.34
CA LEU A 558 -12.08 14.77 -18.11
C LEU A 558 -11.96 14.21 -19.54
N GLY A 559 -11.93 12.89 -19.69
CA GLY A 559 -11.82 12.24 -21.01
C GLY A 559 -12.95 12.63 -21.97
N VAL A 560 -14.18 12.73 -21.48
CA VAL A 560 -15.34 13.19 -22.28
C VAL A 560 -15.16 14.63 -22.78
N PHE A 561 -14.53 15.51 -21.99
CA PHE A 561 -14.27 16.90 -22.41
C PHE A 561 -13.04 17.10 -23.32
N TYR A 562 -12.08 16.16 -23.31
CA TYR A 562 -10.82 16.27 -24.06
C TYR A 562 -10.71 15.31 -25.27
N ASN A 563 -11.84 14.97 -25.89
CA ASN A 563 -11.91 14.12 -27.09
C ASN A 563 -11.35 14.82 -28.36
N GLU A 564 -10.62 14.09 -29.20
CA GLU A 564 -10.12 14.54 -30.51
C GLU A 564 -10.48 13.55 -31.64
N ASN A 565 -10.80 14.07 -32.83
CA ASN A 565 -11.19 13.24 -33.98
C ASN A 565 -9.99 12.49 -34.59
N THR A 566 -10.03 11.15 -34.61
CA THR A 566 -9.00 10.30 -35.21
C THR A 566 -8.88 10.49 -36.73
N LYS A 567 -7.67 10.39 -37.26
CA LYS A 567 -7.38 10.59 -38.70
C LYS A 567 -7.56 9.34 -39.55
N GLU A 568 -7.51 8.16 -38.95
CA GLU A 568 -7.66 6.87 -39.63
C GLU A 568 -9.03 6.24 -39.33
N THR A 569 -9.81 5.88 -40.35
CA THR A 569 -11.11 5.20 -40.19
C THR A 569 -11.00 3.70 -39.88
N LYS A 570 -9.79 3.16 -39.78
CA LYS A 570 -9.55 1.73 -39.52
C LYS A 570 -9.82 1.38 -38.06
N VAL A 571 -10.58 0.31 -37.82
CA VAL A 571 -10.77 -0.26 -36.47
C VAL A 571 -9.42 -0.72 -35.89
N LEU A 572 -9.16 -0.36 -34.62
CA LEU A 572 -7.85 -0.51 -33.99
C LEU A 572 -6.73 0.18 -34.79
N ASN A 573 -6.98 1.44 -35.19
CA ASN A 573 -5.93 2.35 -35.63
C ASN A 573 -4.94 2.63 -34.49
N ARG A 574 -3.80 3.28 -34.81
CA ARG A 574 -2.79 3.58 -33.79
C ARG A 574 -3.36 4.43 -32.65
N GLU A 575 -4.05 5.50 -32.99
CA GLU A 575 -4.56 6.53 -32.07
C GLU A 575 -5.46 5.89 -30.98
N GLN A 576 -6.45 5.09 -31.39
CA GLN A 576 -7.32 4.30 -30.50
C GLN A 576 -6.54 3.34 -29.59
N THR A 577 -5.53 2.63 -30.13
CA THR A 577 -4.75 1.67 -29.32
C THR A 577 -3.79 2.33 -28.34
N ASP A 578 -3.26 3.51 -28.64
CA ASP A 578 -2.44 4.28 -27.69
C ASP A 578 -3.35 4.92 -26.61
N GLU A 579 -4.55 5.40 -26.96
CA GLU A 579 -5.52 5.96 -26.00
C GLU A 579 -6.05 4.89 -25.04
N TRP A 580 -6.52 3.74 -25.53
CA TRP A 580 -7.03 2.65 -24.68
C TRP A 580 -5.94 2.12 -23.74
N LYS A 581 -4.66 2.12 -24.17
CA LYS A 581 -3.52 1.83 -23.27
C LYS A 581 -3.34 2.88 -22.18
N GLY A 582 -3.56 4.16 -22.48
CA GLY A 582 -3.59 5.24 -21.50
C GLY A 582 -4.69 5.04 -20.45
N TRP A 583 -5.93 4.78 -20.88
CA TRP A 583 -7.04 4.47 -19.98
C TRP A 583 -6.75 3.27 -19.07
N MET A 584 -6.23 2.17 -19.63
CA MET A 584 -5.86 1.00 -18.84
C MET A 584 -4.75 1.31 -17.83
N GLN A 585 -3.73 2.10 -18.20
CA GLN A 585 -2.68 2.52 -17.27
C GLN A 585 -3.21 3.38 -16.12
N LEU A 586 -4.15 4.30 -16.38
CA LEU A 586 -4.75 5.14 -15.35
C LEU A 586 -5.62 4.32 -14.37
N VAL A 587 -6.44 3.40 -14.87
CA VAL A 587 -7.26 2.51 -14.03
C VAL A 587 -6.40 1.53 -13.22
N ILE A 588 -5.35 0.96 -13.84
CA ILE A 588 -4.38 0.09 -13.15
C ILE A 588 -3.61 0.88 -12.08
N LEU A 589 -3.28 2.16 -12.30
CA LEU A 589 -2.64 3.02 -11.31
C LEU A 589 -3.56 3.31 -10.12
N ILE A 590 -4.82 3.68 -10.36
CA ILE A 590 -5.81 3.93 -9.29
C ILE A 590 -6.01 2.67 -8.44
N TYR A 591 -6.14 1.50 -9.08
CA TYR A 591 -6.21 0.20 -8.39
C TYR A 591 -5.01 -0.03 -7.46
N HIS A 592 -3.78 0.18 -7.95
CA HIS A 592 -2.56 -0.03 -7.15
C HIS A 592 -2.35 1.02 -6.04
N ILE A 593 -2.88 2.24 -6.18
CA ILE A 593 -2.81 3.29 -5.14
C ILE A 593 -3.86 3.04 -4.06
N SER A 594 -5.11 2.80 -4.44
CA SER A 594 -6.25 2.57 -3.52
C SER A 594 -6.21 1.22 -2.80
N GLY A 595 -5.33 0.29 -3.19
CA GLY A 595 -5.27 -1.05 -2.59
C GLY A 595 -6.46 -1.94 -2.95
N ALA A 596 -7.13 -1.67 -4.07
CA ALA A 596 -8.36 -2.34 -4.50
C ALA A 596 -8.20 -3.83 -4.89
N SER A 597 -7.04 -4.45 -4.63
CA SER A 597 -6.80 -5.89 -4.76
C SER A 597 -7.63 -6.72 -3.77
N THR A 598 -8.04 -6.13 -2.65
CA THR A 598 -8.90 -6.78 -1.65
C THR A 598 -10.34 -6.98 -2.14
N PHE A 599 -10.80 -6.19 -3.12
CA PHE A 599 -12.16 -6.27 -3.64
C PHE A 599 -12.21 -7.10 -4.94
N LEU A 600 -12.57 -8.38 -4.78
CA LEU A 600 -12.51 -9.40 -5.85
C LEU A 600 -13.12 -8.97 -7.20
N PRO A 601 -14.28 -8.31 -7.29
CA PRO A 601 -14.83 -7.88 -8.59
C PRO A 601 -13.90 -6.92 -9.34
N VAL A 602 -13.25 -5.98 -8.64
CA VAL A 602 -12.29 -5.06 -9.26
C VAL A 602 -10.99 -5.79 -9.64
N TYR A 603 -10.49 -6.68 -8.78
CA TYR A 603 -9.32 -7.52 -9.10
C TYR A 603 -9.52 -8.29 -10.42
N MET A 604 -10.68 -8.92 -10.61
CA MET A 604 -10.99 -9.66 -11.85
C MET A 604 -11.02 -8.75 -13.08
N HIS A 605 -11.65 -7.58 -12.99
CA HIS A 605 -11.66 -6.61 -14.10
C HIS A 605 -10.25 -6.11 -14.45
N ILE A 606 -9.41 -5.85 -13.45
CA ILE A 606 -8.02 -5.43 -13.66
C ILE A 606 -7.20 -6.51 -14.36
N ARG A 607 -7.39 -7.79 -14.01
CA ARG A 607 -6.75 -8.91 -14.73
C ARG A 607 -7.18 -8.98 -16.20
N VAL A 608 -8.45 -8.68 -16.53
CA VAL A 608 -8.91 -8.55 -17.92
C VAL A 608 -8.25 -7.36 -18.64
N LEU A 609 -8.09 -6.20 -17.99
CA LEU A 609 -7.38 -5.05 -18.59
C LEU A 609 -5.89 -5.36 -18.84
N VAL A 610 -5.20 -6.04 -17.92
CA VAL A 610 -3.80 -6.45 -18.11
C VAL A 610 -3.66 -7.43 -19.29
N ALA A 611 -4.57 -8.39 -19.43
CA ALA A 611 -4.62 -9.30 -20.58
C ALA A 611 -4.90 -8.55 -21.90
N ALA A 612 -5.83 -7.59 -21.91
CA ALA A 612 -6.12 -6.75 -23.07
C ALA A 612 -4.92 -5.88 -23.48
N TYR A 613 -4.17 -5.31 -22.52
CA TYR A 613 -2.95 -4.55 -22.79
C TYR A 613 -1.86 -5.45 -23.43
N LEU A 614 -1.67 -6.66 -22.90
CA LEU A 614 -0.73 -7.64 -23.45
C LEU A 614 -1.13 -8.02 -24.90
N PHE A 615 -2.41 -8.34 -25.14
CA PHE A 615 -2.95 -8.61 -26.47
C PHE A 615 -2.71 -7.46 -27.45
N GLN A 616 -3.05 -6.21 -27.08
CA GLN A 616 -2.81 -5.05 -27.94
C GLN A 616 -1.33 -4.73 -28.18
N THR A 617 -0.44 -5.20 -27.30
CA THR A 617 1.00 -5.06 -27.49
C THR A 617 1.50 -6.11 -28.47
N GLY A 618 1.07 -7.36 -28.32
CA GLY A 618 1.28 -8.43 -29.30
C GLY A 618 0.74 -8.07 -30.69
N TYR A 619 -0.52 -7.63 -30.79
CA TYR A 619 -1.18 -7.18 -32.02
C TYR A 619 -0.42 -6.04 -32.72
N GLY A 620 0.14 -5.08 -31.97
CA GLY A 620 0.95 -4.00 -32.52
C GLY A 620 2.26 -4.49 -33.15
N HIS A 621 2.95 -5.43 -32.50
CA HIS A 621 4.17 -6.04 -33.04
C HIS A 621 3.88 -6.98 -34.21
N PHE A 622 2.86 -7.83 -34.09
CA PHE A 622 2.35 -8.69 -35.16
C PHE A 622 2.01 -7.87 -36.41
N SER A 623 1.20 -6.82 -36.27
CA SER A 623 0.77 -5.97 -37.38
C SER A 623 1.94 -5.26 -38.07
N TYR A 624 2.95 -4.84 -37.30
CA TYR A 624 4.17 -4.26 -37.86
C TYR A 624 4.92 -5.26 -38.75
N PHE A 625 5.17 -6.48 -38.27
CA PHE A 625 5.83 -7.54 -39.03
C PHE A 625 4.99 -8.00 -40.24
N TRP A 626 3.69 -8.21 -40.05
CA TRP A 626 2.74 -8.63 -41.09
C TRP A 626 2.65 -7.65 -42.27
N ILE A 627 2.62 -6.35 -41.99
CA ILE A 627 2.45 -5.30 -43.02
C ILE A 627 3.80 -4.91 -43.64
N LYS A 628 4.86 -4.74 -42.84
CA LYS A 628 6.16 -4.24 -43.34
C LYS A 628 7.13 -5.34 -43.78
N GLY A 629 7.08 -6.53 -43.20
CA GLY A 629 8.02 -7.62 -43.49
C GLY A 629 9.46 -7.40 -42.99
N ASP A 630 9.70 -6.41 -42.12
CA ASP A 630 11.02 -6.12 -41.55
C ASP A 630 11.29 -7.01 -40.32
N PHE A 631 12.10 -8.04 -40.51
CA PHE A 631 12.54 -8.98 -39.48
C PHE A 631 13.97 -8.72 -38.99
N GLY A 632 14.56 -7.55 -39.27
CA GLY A 632 15.97 -7.26 -38.97
C GLY A 632 16.29 -7.28 -37.47
N ILE A 633 17.42 -7.90 -37.11
CA ILE A 633 17.86 -8.05 -35.70
C ILE A 633 17.97 -6.68 -34.99
N HIS A 634 18.42 -5.63 -35.70
CA HIS A 634 18.44 -4.26 -35.17
C HIS A 634 17.06 -3.80 -34.62
N ARG A 635 15.97 -4.16 -35.29
CA ARG A 635 14.61 -3.84 -34.85
C ARG A 635 14.22 -4.60 -33.59
N VAL A 636 14.65 -5.86 -33.47
CA VAL A 636 14.48 -6.68 -32.26
C VAL A 636 15.22 -6.04 -31.09
N CYS A 637 16.51 -5.74 -31.24
CA CYS A 637 17.32 -5.07 -30.22
C CYS A 637 16.72 -3.72 -29.79
N GLN A 638 16.23 -2.90 -30.74
CA GLN A 638 15.57 -1.63 -30.44
C GLN A 638 14.30 -1.81 -29.60
N VAL A 639 13.47 -2.83 -29.89
CA VAL A 639 12.26 -3.13 -29.11
C VAL A 639 12.61 -3.68 -27.73
N LEU A 640 13.54 -4.64 -27.64
CA LEU A 640 14.00 -5.22 -26.38
C LEU A 640 14.56 -4.14 -25.45
N PHE A 641 15.39 -3.24 -25.97
CA PHE A 641 15.89 -2.08 -25.23
C PHE A 641 14.75 -1.17 -24.76
N ARG A 642 13.84 -0.78 -25.66
CA ARG A 642 12.71 0.11 -25.32
C ARG A 642 11.79 -0.46 -24.25
N LEU A 643 11.56 -1.77 -24.24
CA LEU A 643 10.75 -2.45 -23.22
C LEU A 643 11.47 -2.51 -21.86
N ASN A 644 12.75 -2.88 -21.87
CA ASN A 644 13.45 -3.29 -20.65
C ASN A 644 14.29 -2.21 -19.97
N PHE A 645 14.74 -1.18 -20.69
CA PHE A 645 15.71 -0.20 -20.21
C PHE A 645 15.36 0.39 -18.83
N LEU A 646 14.14 0.90 -18.67
CA LEU A 646 13.71 1.50 -17.40
C LEU A 646 13.66 0.47 -16.26
N VAL A 647 13.15 -0.73 -16.52
CA VAL A 647 13.03 -1.79 -15.50
C VAL A 647 14.40 -2.31 -15.08
N VAL A 648 15.33 -2.54 -16.01
CA VAL A 648 16.69 -3.00 -15.68
C VAL A 648 17.43 -1.97 -14.82
N VAL A 649 17.37 -0.68 -15.18
CA VAL A 649 17.96 0.40 -14.36
C VAL A 649 17.27 0.50 -13.00
N LEU A 650 15.95 0.31 -12.94
CA LEU A 650 15.20 0.31 -11.68
C LEU A 650 15.57 -0.87 -10.77
N CYS A 651 15.79 -2.08 -11.32
CA CYS A 651 16.28 -3.23 -10.56
C CYS A 651 17.67 -2.98 -9.95
N ILE A 652 18.57 -2.36 -10.72
CA ILE A 652 19.93 -1.97 -10.33
C ILE A 652 19.92 -0.92 -9.20
N VAL A 653 19.05 0.10 -9.30
CA VAL A 653 18.98 1.19 -8.31
C VAL A 653 18.23 0.78 -7.04
N MET A 654 17.12 0.05 -7.19
CA MET A 654 16.24 -0.30 -6.08
C MET A 654 16.67 -1.58 -5.35
N ASP A 655 17.63 -2.34 -5.88
CA ASP A 655 18.07 -3.65 -5.39
C ASP A 655 16.87 -4.62 -5.30
N ARG A 656 16.35 -4.99 -6.48
CA ARG A 656 15.20 -5.89 -6.66
C ARG A 656 15.43 -6.83 -7.85
N PRO A 657 14.95 -8.09 -7.79
CA PRO A 657 15.06 -9.02 -8.91
C PRO A 657 14.15 -8.58 -10.07
N TYR A 658 14.58 -8.84 -11.31
CA TYR A 658 13.85 -8.46 -12.53
C TYR A 658 12.40 -8.99 -12.60
N GLN A 659 12.14 -10.17 -12.01
CA GLN A 659 10.80 -10.75 -11.89
C GLN A 659 9.83 -9.92 -11.02
N PHE A 660 10.31 -9.04 -10.14
CA PHE A 660 9.46 -8.15 -9.33
C PHE A 660 8.60 -7.22 -10.21
N TYR A 661 9.08 -6.89 -11.42
CA TYR A 661 8.36 -6.06 -12.39
C TYR A 661 7.71 -6.93 -13.50
N TYR A 662 7.15 -8.07 -13.11
CA TYR A 662 6.75 -9.24 -13.94
C TYR A 662 6.13 -8.94 -15.32
N PHE A 663 5.36 -7.87 -15.45
CA PHE A 663 4.71 -7.47 -16.70
C PHE A 663 5.69 -7.19 -17.85
N VAL A 664 6.86 -6.61 -17.57
CA VAL A 664 7.88 -6.31 -18.61
C VAL A 664 8.65 -7.55 -19.07
N PRO A 665 9.10 -8.48 -18.19
CA PRO A 665 9.48 -9.83 -18.57
C PRO A 665 8.43 -10.53 -19.44
N LEU A 666 7.15 -10.50 -19.03
CA LEU A 666 6.04 -11.15 -19.75
C LEU A 666 5.87 -10.62 -21.17
N VAL A 667 5.78 -9.28 -21.34
CA VAL A 667 5.71 -8.63 -22.66
C VAL A 667 6.94 -8.94 -23.50
N THR A 668 8.13 -9.04 -22.89
CA THR A 668 9.38 -9.38 -23.58
C THR A 668 9.37 -10.81 -24.12
N VAL A 669 8.90 -11.79 -23.34
CA VAL A 669 8.75 -13.19 -23.78
C VAL A 669 7.74 -13.28 -24.94
N TRP A 670 6.57 -12.67 -24.80
CA TRP A 670 5.54 -12.71 -25.86
C TRP A 670 5.97 -11.97 -27.14
N PHE A 671 6.74 -10.89 -27.03
CA PHE A 671 7.35 -10.25 -28.20
C PHE A 671 8.32 -11.19 -28.93
N MET A 672 9.18 -11.91 -28.20
CA MET A 672 10.11 -12.88 -28.79
C MET A 672 9.37 -14.06 -29.43
N VAL A 673 8.31 -14.58 -28.79
CA VAL A 673 7.42 -15.61 -29.36
C VAL A 673 6.82 -15.16 -30.70
N ILE A 674 6.28 -13.93 -30.77
CA ILE A 674 5.70 -13.37 -32.01
C ILE A 674 6.79 -13.18 -33.09
N TYR A 675 7.97 -12.66 -32.72
CA TYR A 675 9.08 -12.49 -33.66
C TYR A 675 9.54 -13.83 -34.24
N VAL A 676 9.81 -14.82 -33.40
CA VAL A 676 10.27 -16.16 -33.83
C VAL A 676 9.23 -16.83 -34.72
N THR A 677 7.95 -16.79 -34.37
CA THR A 677 6.89 -17.44 -35.16
C THR A 677 6.71 -16.83 -36.56
N LEU A 678 6.99 -15.53 -36.73
CA LEU A 678 6.86 -14.85 -38.02
C LEU A 678 8.15 -14.80 -38.85
N ALA A 679 9.31 -14.85 -38.20
CA ALA A 679 10.62 -14.80 -38.84
C ALA A 679 11.11 -16.17 -39.33
N LEU A 680 10.72 -17.26 -38.63
CA LEU A 680 10.97 -18.63 -39.08
C LEU A 680 10.22 -18.95 -40.39
N TRP A 681 10.66 -20.00 -41.07
CA TRP A 681 10.10 -20.39 -42.36
C TRP A 681 8.77 -21.15 -42.21
N PRO A 682 7.76 -20.89 -43.05
CA PRO A 682 7.71 -19.89 -44.12
C PRO A 682 7.40 -18.48 -43.59
N GLN A 683 8.14 -17.45 -44.02
CA GLN A 683 7.90 -16.07 -43.60
C GLN A 683 6.54 -15.53 -44.08
N ILE A 684 5.64 -15.26 -43.14
CA ILE A 684 4.24 -14.90 -43.42
C ILE A 684 4.05 -13.37 -43.35
N ILE A 685 3.81 -12.77 -44.52
CA ILE A 685 3.67 -11.33 -44.74
C ILE A 685 2.39 -11.11 -45.55
N GLN A 686 1.66 -10.02 -45.32
CA GLN A 686 0.39 -9.70 -46.01
C GLN A 686 0.48 -9.88 -47.54
N LYS A 687 1.57 -9.39 -48.15
CA LYS A 687 1.84 -9.49 -49.60
C LYS A 687 2.00 -10.94 -50.12
N LYS A 688 2.38 -11.90 -49.26
CA LYS A 688 2.50 -13.33 -49.57
C LYS A 688 1.22 -14.13 -49.21
N ALA A 689 0.43 -13.62 -48.26
CA ALA A 689 -0.75 -14.31 -47.72
C ALA A 689 -2.05 -14.01 -48.50
N ASN A 690 -2.16 -12.84 -49.14
CA ASN A 690 -3.30 -12.54 -50.02
C ASN A 690 -3.44 -13.62 -51.11
N GLY A 691 -4.58 -14.31 -51.12
CA GLY A 691 -4.88 -15.41 -52.06
C GLY A 691 -4.39 -16.80 -51.63
N LYS A 692 -3.78 -16.97 -50.45
CA LYS A 692 -3.27 -18.27 -49.96
C LYS A 692 -3.72 -18.58 -48.53
N TYR A 693 -4.96 -19.04 -48.38
CA TYR A 693 -5.58 -19.44 -47.10
C TYR A 693 -4.77 -20.51 -46.34
N THR A 694 -4.07 -21.41 -47.04
CA THR A 694 -3.17 -22.41 -46.44
C THR A 694 -2.05 -21.77 -45.61
N LEU A 695 -1.55 -20.60 -46.00
CA LEU A 695 -0.51 -19.88 -45.26
C LEU A 695 -1.05 -19.26 -43.95
N LEU A 696 -2.31 -18.82 -43.96
CA LEU A 696 -3.01 -18.37 -42.74
C LEU A 696 -3.32 -19.53 -41.78
N LEU A 697 -3.72 -20.69 -42.31
CA LEU A 697 -3.90 -21.91 -41.53
C LEU A 697 -2.57 -22.40 -40.91
N MET A 698 -1.46 -22.35 -41.67
CA MET A 698 -0.12 -22.63 -41.13
C MET A 698 0.30 -21.66 -40.03
N LEU A 699 0.03 -20.35 -40.18
CA LEU A 699 0.25 -19.36 -39.11
C LEU A 699 -0.50 -19.75 -37.83
N MET A 700 -1.81 -20.03 -37.94
CA MET A 700 -2.65 -20.38 -36.81
C MET A 700 -2.21 -21.69 -36.16
N TYR A 701 -1.85 -22.70 -36.94
CA TYR A 701 -1.32 -23.97 -36.44
C TYR A 701 -0.01 -23.77 -35.67
N SER A 702 0.98 -23.09 -36.27
CA SER A 702 2.28 -22.81 -35.64
C SER A 702 2.14 -22.04 -34.31
N PHE A 703 1.24 -21.06 -34.26
CA PHE A 703 0.98 -20.29 -33.03
C PHE A 703 0.31 -21.15 -31.94
N ASN A 704 -0.64 -22.02 -32.31
CA ASN A 704 -1.28 -22.94 -31.36
C ASN A 704 -0.31 -24.03 -30.87
N VAL A 705 0.53 -24.60 -31.74
CA VAL A 705 1.55 -25.59 -31.36
C VAL A 705 2.59 -24.98 -30.43
N LEU A 706 3.06 -23.76 -30.70
CA LEU A 706 4.01 -23.07 -29.82
C LEU A 706 3.38 -22.73 -28.45
N ASN A 707 2.14 -22.27 -28.42
CA ASN A 707 1.39 -22.08 -27.17
C ASN A 707 1.21 -23.40 -26.39
N PHE A 708 0.86 -24.49 -27.07
CA PHE A 708 0.73 -25.81 -26.46
C PHE A 708 2.06 -26.27 -25.83
N PHE A 709 3.19 -26.12 -26.52
CA PHE A 709 4.50 -26.46 -25.94
C PHE A 709 4.92 -25.56 -24.76
N LEU A 710 4.51 -24.28 -24.74
CA LEU A 710 4.76 -23.40 -23.60
C LEU A 710 3.89 -23.80 -22.39
N VAL A 711 2.60 -24.03 -22.59
CA VAL A 711 1.67 -24.43 -21.52
C VAL A 711 1.97 -25.84 -20.99
N ALA A 712 2.22 -26.81 -21.87
CA ALA A 712 2.49 -28.20 -21.48
C ALA A 712 3.83 -28.40 -20.75
N LYS A 713 4.76 -27.43 -20.83
CA LYS A 713 5.99 -27.40 -20.02
C LYS A 713 5.81 -26.69 -18.66
N GLY A 714 4.58 -26.33 -18.29
CA GLY A 714 4.29 -25.72 -16.99
C GLY A 714 4.66 -24.24 -16.87
N TYR A 715 4.91 -23.54 -17.99
CA TYR A 715 5.16 -22.09 -17.99
C TYR A 715 3.85 -21.29 -17.81
N TYR A 716 3.17 -21.51 -16.67
CA TYR A 716 1.97 -20.79 -16.25
C TYR A 716 2.33 -19.36 -15.81
N PHE A 717 2.54 -18.46 -16.77
CA PHE A 717 2.70 -17.03 -16.53
C PHE A 717 1.33 -16.34 -16.36
N TYR A 718 0.70 -16.55 -15.20
CA TYR A 718 -0.56 -15.91 -14.79
C TYR A 718 -0.48 -15.39 -13.35
#